data_AF-A0A1B8B022-F1
#
_entry.id   AF-A0A1B8B022-F1
#
_cell.length_a   1.000
_cell.length_b   1.000
_cell.length_c   1.000
_cell.angle_alpha   90.00
_cell.angle_beta   90.00
_cell.angle_gamma   90.00
#
_symmetry.space_group_name_H-M   'P 1'
#
loop_
_entity.id
_entity.type
_entity.pdbx_description
1 polymer ?
#
loop_
_entity_poly.entity_id
_entity_poly.type
_entity_poly.pdbx_seq_one_letter_code
_entity_poly.pdbx_strand_id
1 'polypeptide(L)'
;MSTVLAVYIISLNQQPESQLGSRVMEATSIAATLWPIAFAAVLGTVLRSVALYSCERGTTLGTLEILLGSLTLTNTLKSFFWVKLFSFWSPILMLAWTLSPLGGQSVLRAVALQPEIASYSFPIISYPSTQFRAGFDELPALYALPFGLRTIFGAAFSSSATRLMHVNGSSSNFEEALEQVGGPDEARRLCKQDVWGNVRLPYLHLLDGYDSKDPHKWVYVPNDTIPPYEALVGIPIRGVPTMRAGNSTMMVQSSYISLSCKPWINGTAWLQDNISQLVLADSIVSEGAIGLNYPNHSFFQAYRESRELIFGSPNAPPNFQLDMVKDKYLNETWKGRNSTVLDTSRDRPLKQNLAFFAASVNDSSDRFSWGMTTCSPSTSYVDAEVKCSRSTDFGFLSCSVERLRHTKGHTIRANTTVFSFAYNLPVLAWTTRLIPDPEGGQNDLLNLFLRDPTLARPIGEFYKFTEFITPPPLDKVPLSIFEARLGAILNTVVRASFEQSIIVGADGISPSSKVMSDRFINNTITPLADWANSTGTWTEFDGQVYKVDWLWMSLYGISSLAMIIFTIGHVTLQCKIRSPDILSSVSMLTRDSTYFAVPDGGNIANSSMNKNTELKASSIERAWQENYRLAEPLIKQACTTSGTPGLAIGIFNHEGKIFDKYLGYRDINKKLSPDVETIFNIGSMCKGFTALAVACLVTDGKLHWDDRIDKYIEELRDTQIGSSTIRDALSHRTGLSRSDALFIGSDNQLLLSKAQGTSLLASLGSNRPPRQEFIYNNFGYHAVGCVIEKVASMSYGEFLEERIFKPLGMSRTFTTVPPDLDDNVSLAYIPYFNLELRQVPIPLISSDTVAFSAGGIRSCTRDLVIFYSFLLRAITTSKNIEEIRIDYKDLRTIFEAAMPLKVTSSLREQSYALGWTRTQLPNQVSEITGNSGLLEEYPTLGNYEKGSLLFHHAGNNIGCSSAVYMMPEWDIGIVVLGNSLAHCDATDWTCQILTEKYLNHSSMVEFSPFITSSALRGRSAMERVRDALAKGREPSVLPGDLSVYTGFFWHESHQFYIQVSVGENGDLIMLLQGRDDEKYTLRYYHRNIFVFNETFDQVIERGQWCRPYWFYQIHFVWNDRKVIGLMWRIDDTLEEGCAFMKHG
;
A
#
# COMPACT_ATOMS: atom_id res chain seq x y z
N MET A 1 30.44 35.56 -21.58
CA MET A 1 29.71 34.43 -20.97
C MET A 1 28.68 34.91 -19.95
N SER A 2 29.06 35.72 -18.95
CA SER A 2 28.13 36.32 -17.96
C SER A 2 27.00 37.15 -18.59
N THR A 3 27.33 37.97 -19.59
CA THR A 3 26.36 38.78 -20.35
C THR A 3 25.36 37.93 -21.13
N VAL A 4 25.80 36.79 -21.68
CA VAL A 4 24.93 35.87 -22.42
C VAL A 4 23.94 35.19 -21.47
N LEU A 5 24.42 34.73 -20.31
CA LEU A 5 23.56 34.13 -19.29
C LEU A 5 22.51 35.11 -18.77
N ALA A 6 22.87 36.39 -18.58
CA ALA A 6 21.92 37.43 -18.17
C ALA A 6 20.76 37.61 -19.18
N VAL A 7 21.05 37.56 -20.49
CA VAL A 7 20.02 37.67 -21.55
C VAL A 7 19.05 36.49 -21.50
N TYR A 8 19.56 35.27 -21.32
CA TYR A 8 18.70 34.09 -21.19
C TYR A 8 17.83 34.14 -19.93
N ILE A 9 18.36 34.61 -18.79
CA ILE A 9 17.58 34.78 -17.57
C ILE A 9 16.42 35.76 -17.79
N ILE A 10 16.68 36.91 -18.40
CA ILE A 10 15.64 37.93 -18.66
C ILE A 10 14.55 37.38 -19.60
N SER A 11 14.94 36.57 -20.59
CA SER A 11 14.00 36.00 -21.57
C SER A 11 12.99 35.02 -20.97
N LEU A 12 13.25 34.49 -19.76
CA LEU A 12 12.37 33.53 -19.09
C LEU A 12 11.26 34.18 -18.25
N ASN A 13 11.28 35.51 -18.05
CA ASN A 13 10.31 36.15 -17.17
C ASN A 13 8.86 35.93 -17.65
N GLN A 14 8.01 35.39 -16.77
CA GLN A 14 6.62 34.98 -17.02
C GLN A 14 6.44 33.90 -18.11
N GLN A 15 7.48 33.13 -18.41
CA GLN A 15 7.35 31.95 -19.26
C GLN A 15 6.98 30.72 -18.42
N PRO A 16 6.16 29.80 -18.94
CA PRO A 16 5.88 28.52 -18.29
C PRO A 16 7.14 27.66 -18.20
N GLU A 17 7.12 26.67 -17.29
CA GLU A 17 8.20 25.70 -17.15
C GLU A 17 8.58 25.10 -18.51
N SER A 18 9.87 25.16 -18.85
CA SER A 18 10.36 24.75 -20.16
C SER A 18 11.75 24.14 -20.06
N GLN A 19 12.10 23.30 -21.04
CA GLN A 19 13.42 22.66 -21.08
C GLN A 19 14.56 23.69 -21.17
N LEU A 20 14.33 24.84 -21.83
CA LEU A 20 15.26 25.95 -21.87
C LEU A 20 15.44 26.57 -20.47
N GLY A 21 14.35 26.81 -19.75
CA GLY A 21 14.38 27.39 -18.40
C GLY A 21 15.09 26.50 -17.37
N SER A 22 14.89 25.18 -17.45
CA SER A 22 15.60 24.20 -16.62
C SER A 22 17.12 24.24 -16.84
N ARG A 23 17.57 24.29 -18.11
CA ARG A 23 19.00 24.44 -18.46
C ARG A 23 19.59 25.77 -17.99
N VAL A 24 18.80 26.85 -18.03
CA VAL A 24 19.25 28.15 -17.52
C VAL A 24 19.40 28.12 -16.00
N MET A 25 18.49 27.49 -15.26
CA MET A 25 18.62 27.30 -13.80
C MET A 25 19.82 26.42 -13.42
N GLU A 26 20.12 25.38 -14.19
CA GLU A 26 21.34 24.59 -14.00
C GLU A 26 22.59 25.45 -14.26
N ALA A 27 22.60 26.22 -15.34
CA ALA A 27 23.70 27.12 -15.68
C ALA A 27 23.90 28.22 -14.62
N THR A 28 22.84 28.77 -14.00
CA THR A 28 22.98 29.76 -12.91
C THR A 28 23.57 29.15 -11.65
N SER A 29 23.24 27.88 -11.34
CA SER A 29 23.83 27.15 -10.21
C SER A 29 25.34 26.94 -10.38
N ILE A 30 25.77 26.53 -11.57
CA ILE A 30 27.19 26.36 -11.91
C ILE A 30 27.90 27.73 -11.90
N ALA A 31 27.27 28.76 -12.48
CA ALA A 31 27.82 30.11 -12.51
C ALA A 31 28.02 30.68 -11.09
N ALA A 32 27.12 30.39 -10.15
CA ALA A 32 27.23 30.85 -8.76
C ALA A 32 28.48 30.31 -8.05
N THR A 33 28.87 29.07 -8.34
CA THR A 33 30.09 28.44 -7.77
C THR A 33 31.36 28.93 -8.45
N LEU A 34 31.33 29.13 -9.77
CA LEU A 34 32.49 29.60 -10.53
C LEU A 34 32.76 31.11 -10.35
N TRP A 35 31.75 31.89 -9.97
CA TRP A 35 31.84 33.35 -9.88
C TRP A 35 32.93 33.84 -8.91
N PRO A 36 32.99 33.39 -7.64
CA PRO A 36 34.02 33.87 -6.71
C PRO A 36 35.44 33.51 -7.16
N ILE A 37 35.61 32.37 -7.83
CA ILE A 37 36.90 31.89 -8.35
C ILE A 37 37.36 32.80 -9.49
N ALA A 38 36.49 33.06 -10.47
CA ALA A 38 36.79 33.94 -11.60
C ALA A 38 37.06 35.38 -11.12
N PHE A 39 36.26 35.87 -10.16
CA PHE A 39 36.44 37.20 -9.58
C PHE A 39 37.77 37.33 -8.84
N ALA A 40 38.14 36.33 -8.04
CA ALA A 40 39.42 36.33 -7.33
C ALA A 40 40.63 36.29 -8.28
N ALA A 41 40.54 35.53 -9.37
CA ALA A 41 41.60 35.45 -10.39
C ALA A 41 41.82 36.82 -11.08
N VAL A 42 40.75 37.52 -11.46
CA VAL A 42 40.84 38.83 -12.12
C VAL A 42 41.27 39.92 -11.14
N LEU A 43 40.65 40.01 -9.97
CA LEU A 43 41.02 41.06 -9.01
C LEU A 43 42.43 40.84 -8.45
N GLY A 44 42.82 39.60 -8.15
CA GLY A 44 44.16 39.29 -7.64
C GLY A 44 45.29 39.66 -8.62
N THR A 45 45.07 39.46 -9.93
CA THR A 45 46.04 39.85 -10.98
C THR A 45 46.12 41.37 -11.16
N VAL A 46 44.99 42.08 -11.06
CA VAL A 46 44.97 43.55 -11.01
C VAL A 46 45.76 44.07 -9.81
N LEU A 47 45.51 43.54 -8.61
CA LEU A 47 46.17 44.01 -7.39
C LEU A 47 47.68 43.80 -7.42
N ARG A 48 48.16 42.67 -7.96
CA ARG A 48 49.60 42.48 -8.22
C ARG A 48 50.16 43.50 -9.19
N SER A 49 49.43 43.83 -10.26
CA SER A 49 49.87 44.83 -11.25
C SER A 49 49.90 46.24 -10.64
N VAL A 50 48.92 46.58 -9.80
CA VAL A 50 48.88 47.85 -9.06
C VAL A 50 50.02 47.93 -8.03
N ALA A 51 50.31 46.83 -7.32
CA ALA A 51 51.43 46.75 -6.38
C ALA A 51 52.77 46.97 -7.10
N LEU A 52 52.98 46.30 -8.22
CA LEU A 52 54.21 46.41 -9.00
C LEU A 52 54.38 47.81 -9.62
N TYR A 53 53.30 48.39 -10.16
CA TYR A 53 53.28 49.78 -10.64
C TYR A 53 53.55 50.80 -9.53
N SER A 54 53.03 50.56 -8.32
CA SER A 54 53.29 51.40 -7.15
C SER A 54 54.73 51.27 -6.64
N CYS A 55 55.31 50.08 -6.74
CA CYS A 55 56.72 49.83 -6.41
C CYS A 55 57.67 50.61 -7.33
N GLU A 56 57.40 50.63 -8.64
CA GLU A 56 58.19 51.38 -9.64
C GLU A 56 58.27 52.89 -9.35
N ARG A 57 57.23 53.47 -8.72
CA ARG A 57 57.16 54.89 -8.39
C ARG A 57 57.59 55.26 -6.97
N GLY A 58 58.07 54.29 -6.19
CA GLY A 58 58.44 54.49 -4.80
C GLY A 58 57.22 54.55 -3.87
N THR A 59 56.88 53.43 -3.26
CA THR A 59 55.77 53.31 -2.30
C THR A 59 56.25 52.78 -0.96
N THR A 60 55.41 52.87 0.08
CA THR A 60 55.72 52.36 1.41
C THR A 60 55.50 50.85 1.48
N LEU A 61 56.32 50.15 2.28
CA LEU A 61 56.20 48.70 2.48
C LEU A 61 54.80 48.30 2.95
N GLY A 62 54.20 49.09 3.85
CA GLY A 62 52.82 48.85 4.32
C GLY A 62 51.76 48.93 3.21
N THR A 63 51.97 49.75 2.16
CA THR A 63 51.04 49.80 1.02
C THR A 63 51.17 48.56 0.15
N LEU A 64 52.40 48.06 -0.06
CA LEU A 64 52.66 46.81 -0.78
C LEU A 64 52.09 45.61 -0.02
N GLU A 65 52.24 45.58 1.30
CA GLU A 65 51.74 44.49 2.15
C GLU A 65 50.21 44.43 2.18
N ILE A 66 49.52 45.58 2.15
CA ILE A 66 48.05 45.63 2.02
C ILE A 66 47.61 45.13 0.63
N LEU A 67 48.24 45.58 -0.46
CA LEU A 67 47.86 45.21 -1.83
C LEU A 67 48.14 43.73 -2.14
N LEU A 68 49.28 43.20 -1.69
CA LEU A 68 49.68 41.80 -1.91
C LEU A 68 49.08 40.84 -0.87
N GLY A 69 48.75 41.33 0.32
CA GLY A 69 48.03 40.55 1.34
C GLY A 69 46.55 40.35 0.99
N SER A 70 45.92 41.31 0.31
CA SER A 70 44.48 41.34 0.01
C SER A 70 44.09 40.56 -1.25
N LEU A 71 44.62 39.33 -1.43
CA LEU A 71 44.33 38.48 -2.60
C LEU A 71 43.03 37.66 -2.49
N THR A 72 42.38 37.68 -1.34
CA THR A 72 41.08 37.05 -1.11
C THR A 72 40.26 37.94 -0.18
N LEU A 73 38.93 37.81 -0.19
CA LEU A 73 38.05 38.55 0.73
C LEU A 73 38.47 38.35 2.21
N THR A 74 38.78 37.11 2.59
CA THR A 74 39.20 36.77 3.96
C THR A 74 40.52 37.43 4.33
N ASN A 75 41.48 37.45 3.41
CA ASN A 75 42.77 38.09 3.69
C ASN A 75 42.62 39.61 3.75
N THR A 76 41.80 40.20 2.86
CA THR A 76 41.48 41.63 2.90
C THR A 76 40.90 42.02 4.26
N LEU A 77 39.92 41.27 4.78
CA LEU A 77 39.35 41.48 6.12
C LEU A 77 40.40 41.34 7.23
N LYS A 78 41.27 40.32 7.16
CA LYS A 78 42.35 40.13 8.14
C LYS A 78 43.36 41.27 8.11
N SER A 79 43.75 41.75 6.92
CA SER A 79 44.75 42.82 6.77
C SER A 79 44.34 44.11 7.48
N PHE A 80 43.03 44.41 7.59
CA PHE A 80 42.55 45.54 8.40
C PHE A 80 42.90 45.45 9.88
N PHE A 81 42.73 44.26 10.47
CA PHE A 81 42.96 44.05 11.91
C PHE A 81 44.44 43.85 12.24
N TRP A 82 45.18 43.18 11.35
CA TRP A 82 46.58 42.80 11.58
C TRP A 82 47.55 43.96 11.34
N VAL A 83 47.37 44.75 10.27
CA VAL A 83 48.32 45.80 9.90
C VAL A 83 48.09 47.10 10.70
N LYS A 84 46.93 47.25 11.37
CA LYS A 84 46.56 48.42 12.20
C LYS A 84 46.78 49.78 11.52
N LEU A 85 46.85 49.82 10.19
CA LEU A 85 47.05 51.00 9.36
C LEU A 85 45.87 51.11 8.40
N PHE A 86 45.03 52.12 8.60
CA PHE A 86 43.92 52.44 7.71
C PHE A 86 44.45 53.23 6.51
N SER A 87 44.85 52.52 5.45
CA SER A 87 45.34 53.11 4.21
C SER A 87 44.17 53.50 3.30
N PHE A 88 44.43 54.39 2.34
CA PHE A 88 43.48 54.76 1.27
C PHE A 88 42.92 53.54 0.53
N TRP A 89 43.74 52.49 0.36
CA TRP A 89 43.36 51.26 -0.35
C TRP A 89 42.36 50.40 0.39
N SER A 90 42.32 50.46 1.72
CA SER A 90 41.56 49.51 2.52
C SER A 90 40.04 49.56 2.24
N PRO A 91 39.33 50.72 2.30
CA PRO A 91 37.90 50.75 1.99
C PRO A 91 37.58 50.39 0.54
N ILE A 92 38.47 50.71 -0.40
CA ILE A 92 38.33 50.37 -1.83
C ILE A 92 38.40 48.85 -2.03
N LEU A 93 39.35 48.19 -1.38
CA LEU A 93 39.51 46.74 -1.44
C LEU A 93 38.34 46.01 -0.78
N MET A 94 37.80 46.55 0.32
CA MET A 94 36.62 45.99 0.98
C MET A 94 35.40 46.01 0.05
N LEU A 95 35.12 47.16 -0.57
CA LEU A 95 34.03 47.32 -1.53
C LEU A 95 34.23 46.45 -2.78
N ALA A 96 35.46 46.29 -3.25
CA ALA A 96 35.73 45.43 -4.40
C ALA A 96 35.53 43.95 -4.07
N TRP A 97 36.01 43.48 -2.92
CA TRP A 97 35.92 42.06 -2.55
C TRP A 97 34.53 41.60 -2.12
N THR A 98 33.65 42.49 -1.65
CA THR A 98 32.25 42.14 -1.33
C THR A 98 31.43 41.80 -2.59
N LEU A 99 31.82 42.31 -3.76
CA LEU A 99 31.18 41.99 -5.05
C LEU A 99 31.42 40.54 -5.50
N SER A 100 32.41 39.84 -4.92
CA SER A 100 32.71 38.43 -5.20
C SER A 100 31.60 37.49 -4.70
N PRO A 101 31.31 37.40 -3.38
CA PRO A 101 30.21 36.56 -2.90
C PRO A 101 28.84 37.09 -3.33
N LEU A 102 28.68 38.42 -3.42
CA LEU A 102 27.41 39.04 -3.81
C LEU A 102 27.05 38.72 -5.27
N GLY A 103 28.03 38.68 -6.17
CA GLY A 103 27.83 38.32 -7.57
C GLY A 103 27.49 36.84 -7.80
N GLY A 104 28.06 35.94 -6.99
CA GLY A 104 27.71 34.52 -7.02
C GLY A 104 26.31 34.24 -6.49
N GLN A 105 25.90 34.92 -5.41
CA GLN A 105 24.54 34.80 -4.88
C GLN A 105 23.49 35.48 -5.76
N SER A 106 23.84 36.57 -6.43
CA SER A 106 22.90 37.31 -7.28
C SER A 106 22.51 36.54 -8.54
N VAL A 107 23.44 35.82 -9.18
CA VAL A 107 23.09 34.96 -10.34
C VAL A 107 22.22 33.77 -9.95
N LEU A 108 22.41 33.21 -8.75
CA LEU A 108 21.60 32.09 -8.26
C LEU A 108 20.15 32.51 -7.95
N ARG A 109 19.96 33.73 -7.44
CA ARG A 109 18.66 34.26 -6.99
C ARG A 109 17.94 35.10 -8.04
N ALA A 110 18.55 35.24 -9.21
CA ALA A 110 18.02 36.04 -10.30
C ALA A 110 16.72 35.50 -10.90
N VAL A 111 16.50 34.18 -10.88
CA VAL A 111 15.33 33.52 -11.45
C VAL A 111 14.88 32.36 -10.57
N ALA A 112 13.58 32.22 -10.38
CA ALA A 112 12.97 31.13 -9.63
C ALA A 112 11.62 30.72 -10.23
N LEU A 113 11.21 29.48 -9.99
CA LEU A 113 9.88 29.00 -10.31
C LEU A 113 8.90 29.43 -9.21
N GLN A 114 7.76 30.01 -9.59
CA GLN A 114 6.65 30.32 -8.69
C GLN A 114 5.37 29.63 -9.18
N PRO A 115 4.53 29.09 -8.27
CA PRO A 115 3.26 28.48 -8.66
C PRO A 115 2.24 29.54 -9.06
N GLU A 116 1.51 29.29 -10.15
CA GLU A 116 0.37 30.09 -10.59
C GLU A 116 -0.93 29.46 -10.05
N ILE A 117 -1.84 30.25 -9.50
CA ILE A 117 -3.09 29.76 -8.89
C ILE A 117 -4.25 30.13 -9.81
N ALA A 118 -4.98 29.13 -10.30
CA ALA A 118 -6.18 29.32 -11.10
C ALA A 118 -7.44 28.94 -10.30
N SER A 119 -8.45 29.79 -10.34
CA SER A 119 -9.74 29.55 -9.64
C SER A 119 -10.85 29.37 -10.66
N TYR A 120 -11.58 28.25 -10.59
CA TYR A 120 -12.72 27.97 -11.46
C TYR A 120 -14.01 27.80 -10.64
N SER A 121 -15.12 28.37 -11.11
CA SER A 121 -16.43 28.14 -10.51
C SER A 121 -17.07 26.92 -11.16
N PHE A 122 -17.57 25.99 -10.34
CA PHE A 122 -18.25 24.79 -10.83
C PHE A 122 -19.66 24.66 -10.20
N PRO A 123 -20.68 24.30 -11.01
CA PRO A 123 -22.01 24.02 -10.50
C PRO A 123 -22.02 22.63 -9.86
N ILE A 124 -22.27 22.53 -8.55
CA ILE A 124 -22.33 21.25 -7.85
C ILE A 124 -23.73 20.67 -7.93
N ILE A 125 -23.78 19.40 -8.33
CA ILE A 125 -25.01 18.71 -8.70
C ILE A 125 -25.49 17.87 -7.51
N SER A 126 -26.49 18.46 -6.87
CA SER A 126 -27.59 17.88 -6.10
C SER A 126 -27.26 17.06 -4.85
N TYR A 127 -27.63 17.62 -3.68
CA TYR A 127 -27.78 16.91 -2.39
C TYR A 127 -29.28 16.77 -2.06
N PRO A 128 -29.71 15.82 -1.20
CA PRO A 128 -31.12 15.66 -0.86
C PRO A 128 -31.67 16.97 -0.28
N SER A 129 -32.71 17.54 -0.88
CA SER A 129 -33.25 18.82 -0.40
C SER A 129 -33.90 18.65 0.98
N THR A 130 -34.15 19.78 1.63
CA THR A 130 -34.88 19.84 2.89
C THR A 130 -36.37 19.52 2.74
N GLN A 131 -36.91 19.45 1.52
CA GLN A 131 -38.31 19.13 1.23
C GLN A 131 -38.47 17.62 1.04
N PHE A 132 -38.70 16.90 2.15
CA PHE A 132 -38.93 15.47 2.14
C PHE A 132 -40.36 15.12 1.69
N ARG A 133 -40.69 15.34 0.41
CA ARG A 133 -41.83 14.67 -0.25
C ARG A 133 -41.37 13.32 -0.79
N ALA A 134 -41.05 12.39 0.10
CA ALA A 134 -40.76 11.01 -0.31
C ALA A 134 -42.06 10.32 -0.74
N GLY A 135 -42.49 10.52 -1.99
CA GLY A 135 -43.67 9.85 -2.52
C GLY A 135 -43.42 8.35 -2.67
N PHE A 136 -43.88 7.53 -1.71
CA PHE A 136 -44.04 6.08 -1.89
C PHE A 136 -45.27 5.76 -2.77
N ASP A 137 -45.47 6.57 -3.82
CA ASP A 137 -46.59 6.43 -4.72
C ASP A 137 -46.24 5.36 -5.76
N GLU A 138 -46.89 4.22 -5.57
CA GLU A 138 -47.02 3.08 -6.47
C GLU A 138 -46.07 1.89 -6.26
N LEU A 139 -46.69 0.71 -6.41
CA LEU A 139 -46.39 -0.58 -5.79
C LEU A 139 -45.06 -1.33 -6.13
N PRO A 140 -44.15 -0.93 -7.06
CA PRO A 140 -42.96 -1.77 -7.33
C PRO A 140 -41.79 -1.62 -6.33
N ALA A 141 -41.64 -0.49 -5.64
CA ALA A 141 -40.45 -0.23 -4.83
C ALA A 141 -40.37 -1.08 -3.54
N LEU A 142 -41.51 -1.53 -3.01
CA LEU A 142 -41.59 -2.31 -1.76
C LEU A 142 -40.95 -3.71 -1.83
N TYR A 143 -40.72 -4.26 -3.02
CA TYR A 143 -40.18 -5.63 -3.20
C TYR A 143 -38.64 -5.70 -3.33
N ALA A 144 -37.98 -4.62 -3.77
CA ALA A 144 -36.51 -4.57 -3.94
C ALA A 144 -35.77 -3.95 -2.74
N LEU A 145 -36.47 -3.13 -1.94
CA LEU A 145 -35.95 -2.41 -0.77
C LEU A 145 -35.27 -3.26 0.33
N PRO A 146 -35.74 -4.48 0.68
CA PRO A 146 -35.16 -5.23 1.81
C PRO A 146 -33.71 -5.65 1.61
N PHE A 147 -33.27 -5.87 0.38
CA PHE A 147 -31.91 -6.33 0.08
C PHE A 147 -30.93 -5.15 0.01
N GLY A 148 -31.27 -4.08 -0.73
CA GLY A 148 -30.40 -2.90 -0.84
C GLY A 148 -30.24 -2.16 0.49
N LEU A 149 -31.34 -1.94 1.21
CA LEU A 149 -31.31 -1.20 2.48
C LEU A 149 -30.57 -1.97 3.57
N ARG A 150 -30.77 -3.30 3.69
CA ARG A 150 -30.02 -4.14 4.64
C ARG A 150 -28.53 -4.21 4.32
N THR A 151 -28.16 -4.14 3.04
CA THR A 151 -26.75 -4.13 2.61
C THR A 151 -26.06 -2.81 2.98
N ILE A 152 -26.67 -1.67 2.64
CA ILE A 152 -26.13 -0.35 3.00
C ILE A 152 -26.10 -0.18 4.53
N PHE A 153 -27.19 -0.54 5.21
CA PHE A 153 -27.27 -0.44 6.66
C PHE A 153 -26.23 -1.34 7.33
N GLY A 154 -26.15 -2.62 6.94
CA GLY A 154 -25.13 -3.55 7.46
C GLY A 154 -23.69 -3.09 7.21
N ALA A 155 -23.39 -2.58 6.01
CA ALA A 155 -22.08 -2.04 5.68
C ALA A 155 -21.75 -0.79 6.52
N ALA A 156 -22.71 0.11 6.74
CA ALA A 156 -22.52 1.28 7.59
C ALA A 156 -22.20 0.88 9.04
N PHE A 157 -22.87 -0.13 9.59
CA PHE A 157 -22.59 -0.66 10.93
C PHE A 157 -21.23 -1.37 11.02
N SER A 158 -20.73 -1.95 9.94
CA SER A 158 -19.39 -2.55 9.90
C SER A 158 -18.24 -1.53 9.90
N SER A 159 -18.52 -0.22 9.78
CA SER A 159 -17.49 0.80 9.69
C SER A 159 -16.73 1.00 11.01
N SER A 160 -15.41 1.22 10.92
CA SER A 160 -14.57 1.58 12.07
C SER A 160 -15.04 2.86 12.76
N ALA A 161 -15.62 3.79 12.01
CA ALA A 161 -16.18 5.03 12.54
C ALA A 161 -17.42 4.81 13.42
N THR A 162 -18.20 3.74 13.17
CA THR A 162 -19.35 3.35 14.00
C THR A 162 -18.93 3.06 15.45
N ARG A 163 -17.73 2.49 15.64
CA ARG A 163 -17.17 2.17 16.96
C ARG A 163 -16.75 3.40 17.77
N LEU A 164 -16.70 4.59 17.17
CA LEU A 164 -16.18 5.80 17.80
C LEU A 164 -17.22 6.92 17.86
N MET A 165 -18.14 6.96 16.89
CA MET A 165 -19.26 7.89 16.93
C MET A 165 -20.15 7.58 18.13
N HIS A 166 -20.45 8.61 18.95
CA HIS A 166 -21.25 8.49 20.18
C HIS A 166 -20.63 7.63 21.29
N VAL A 167 -19.30 7.42 21.30
CA VAL A 167 -18.60 6.67 22.36
C VAL A 167 -18.04 7.57 23.47
N ASN A 168 -17.71 8.82 23.15
CA ASN A 168 -17.06 9.76 24.07
C ASN A 168 -17.77 9.83 25.44
N GLY A 169 -17.12 9.28 26.48
CA GLY A 169 -17.61 9.24 27.87
C GLY A 169 -18.69 8.20 28.19
N SER A 170 -19.05 7.34 27.23
CA SER A 170 -20.18 6.40 27.33
C SER A 170 -19.79 4.91 27.38
N SER A 171 -18.53 4.60 27.07
CA SER A 171 -17.96 3.25 27.15
C SER A 171 -16.62 3.29 27.90
N SER A 172 -16.37 2.27 28.73
CA SER A 172 -15.05 2.05 29.34
C SER A 172 -13.98 1.65 28.32
N ASN A 173 -14.39 1.19 27.13
CA ASN A 173 -13.50 0.64 26.11
C ASN A 173 -13.12 1.67 25.04
N PHE A 174 -13.37 2.97 25.30
CA PHE A 174 -13.11 4.04 24.34
C PHE A 174 -11.65 4.13 23.91
N GLU A 175 -10.71 4.06 24.87
CA GLU A 175 -9.27 4.11 24.59
C GLU A 175 -8.82 2.91 23.75
N GLU A 176 -9.29 1.71 24.09
CA GLU A 176 -9.00 0.49 23.32
C GLU A 176 -9.57 0.60 21.88
N ALA A 177 -10.77 1.13 21.73
CA ALA A 177 -11.39 1.35 20.43
C ALA A 177 -10.63 2.40 19.59
N LEU A 178 -10.02 3.42 20.23
CA LEU A 178 -9.16 4.41 19.57
C LEU A 178 -7.85 3.77 19.07
N GLU A 179 -7.21 2.95 19.89
CA GLU A 179 -5.98 2.24 19.48
C GLU A 179 -6.23 1.30 18.30
N GLN A 180 -7.33 0.57 18.30
CA GLN A 180 -7.71 -0.36 17.23
C GLN A 180 -7.94 0.30 15.86
N VAL A 181 -8.18 1.61 15.82
CA VAL A 181 -8.38 2.35 14.56
C VAL A 181 -7.17 3.16 14.12
N GLY A 182 -6.01 3.00 14.78
CA GLY A 182 -4.79 3.74 14.44
C GLY A 182 -4.63 5.07 15.17
N GLY A 183 -5.29 5.25 16.31
CA GLY A 183 -5.13 6.42 17.18
C GLY A 183 -6.08 7.58 16.89
N PRO A 184 -5.95 8.70 17.64
CA PRO A 184 -6.92 9.78 17.66
C PRO A 184 -7.01 10.56 16.34
N ASP A 185 -5.90 10.71 15.60
CA ASP A 185 -5.89 11.38 14.29
C ASP A 185 -6.72 10.63 13.25
N GLU A 186 -6.53 9.31 13.18
CA GLU A 186 -7.22 8.46 12.23
C GLU A 186 -8.71 8.30 12.60
N ALA A 187 -9.02 8.20 13.89
CA ALA A 187 -10.38 8.23 14.41
C ALA A 187 -11.15 9.50 13.99
N ARG A 188 -10.51 10.67 14.12
CA ARG A 188 -11.08 11.96 13.70
C ARG A 188 -11.33 12.01 12.20
N ARG A 189 -10.44 11.44 11.40
CA ARG A 189 -10.57 11.38 9.94
C ARG A 189 -11.75 10.49 9.54
N LEU A 190 -11.83 9.28 10.11
CA LEU A 190 -12.84 8.27 9.80
C LEU A 190 -14.26 8.70 10.20
N CYS A 191 -14.43 9.46 11.29
CA CYS A 191 -15.77 9.88 11.72
C CYS A 191 -16.42 10.97 10.84
N LYS A 192 -15.63 11.74 10.08
CA LYS A 192 -16.10 12.87 9.25
C LYS A 192 -16.83 12.42 7.97
N GLN A 193 -16.56 11.21 7.49
CA GLN A 193 -17.18 10.63 6.29
C GLN A 193 -17.69 9.21 6.57
N ASP A 194 -18.62 8.71 5.77
CA ASP A 194 -19.00 7.30 5.80
C ASP A 194 -18.08 6.41 4.94
N VAL A 195 -18.35 5.11 4.89
CA VAL A 195 -17.54 4.12 4.13
C VAL A 195 -17.53 4.36 2.62
N TRP A 196 -18.44 5.18 2.09
CA TRP A 196 -18.51 5.56 0.68
C TRP A 196 -18.00 7.00 0.44
N GLY A 197 -17.39 7.63 1.45
CA GLY A 197 -16.85 8.99 1.36
C GLY A 197 -17.92 10.09 1.42
N ASN A 198 -19.15 9.78 1.81
CA ASN A 198 -20.21 10.78 1.96
C ASN A 198 -20.01 11.57 3.27
N VAL A 199 -20.38 12.85 3.27
CA VAL A 199 -20.08 13.77 4.38
C VAL A 199 -21.07 13.60 5.52
N ARG A 200 -20.62 13.28 6.73
CA ARG A 200 -21.49 13.25 7.92
C ARG A 200 -21.54 14.63 8.56
N LEU A 201 -22.71 15.06 9.03
CA LEU A 201 -22.79 16.25 9.87
C LEU A 201 -22.68 15.84 11.36
N PRO A 202 -22.23 16.76 12.22
CA PRO A 202 -22.37 16.62 13.67
C PRO A 202 -23.72 17.17 14.14
N TYR A 203 -24.20 16.65 15.26
CA TYR A 203 -25.35 17.26 15.95
C TYR A 203 -25.00 18.67 16.44
N LEU A 204 -25.57 19.69 15.79
CA LEU A 204 -25.25 21.10 16.08
C LEU A 204 -25.41 21.47 17.56
N HIS A 205 -26.47 20.98 18.20
CA HIS A 205 -26.76 21.27 19.61
C HIS A 205 -25.83 20.57 20.62
N LEU A 206 -24.98 19.64 20.16
CA LEU A 206 -23.98 18.93 20.96
C LEU A 206 -22.56 19.45 20.69
N LEU A 207 -22.39 20.45 19.81
CA LEU A 207 -21.10 21.07 19.54
C LEU A 207 -20.76 22.13 20.57
N ASP A 208 -19.49 22.16 20.96
CA ASP A 208 -18.92 23.22 21.79
C ASP A 208 -19.03 24.57 21.07
N GLY A 209 -19.70 25.53 21.72
CA GLY A 209 -19.93 26.87 21.15
C GLY A 209 -21.31 27.08 20.52
N TYR A 210 -22.18 26.07 20.51
CA TYR A 210 -23.60 26.27 20.21
C TYR A 210 -24.28 27.11 21.31
N ASP A 211 -24.95 28.20 20.91
CA ASP A 211 -25.73 29.04 21.81
C ASP A 211 -27.20 29.03 21.41
N SER A 212 -28.05 28.47 22.29
CA SER A 212 -29.50 28.46 22.10
C SER A 212 -30.13 29.87 21.99
N LYS A 213 -29.46 30.92 22.49
CA LYS A 213 -29.91 32.32 22.39
C LYS A 213 -29.56 32.97 21.05
N ASP A 214 -28.57 32.44 20.34
CA ASP A 214 -28.16 32.86 19.00
C ASP A 214 -28.02 31.64 18.06
N PRO A 215 -29.14 30.99 17.72
CA PRO A 215 -29.16 29.70 17.01
C PRO A 215 -28.65 29.79 15.56
N HIS A 216 -28.56 30.99 15.00
CA HIS A 216 -28.12 31.23 13.63
C HIS A 216 -26.63 31.56 13.52
N LYS A 217 -25.91 31.57 14.66
CA LYS A 217 -24.47 31.72 14.70
C LYS A 217 -23.77 30.50 14.12
N TRP A 218 -22.71 30.74 13.35
CA TRP A 218 -21.84 29.68 12.86
C TRP A 218 -21.05 29.06 14.02
N VAL A 219 -21.11 27.74 14.13
CA VAL A 219 -20.38 26.92 15.10
C VAL A 219 -19.40 26.05 14.32
N TYR A 220 -18.12 26.10 14.70
CA TYR A 220 -17.08 25.30 14.06
C TYR A 220 -17.08 23.88 14.61
N VAL A 221 -16.80 22.92 13.73
CA VAL A 221 -16.60 21.53 14.14
C VAL A 221 -15.20 21.43 14.75
N PRO A 222 -15.04 20.92 15.99
CA PRO A 222 -13.74 20.79 16.62
C PRO A 222 -12.83 19.85 15.81
N ASN A 223 -11.53 20.17 15.76
CA ASN A 223 -10.52 19.37 15.08
C ASN A 223 -9.71 18.48 16.04
N ASP A 224 -9.87 18.68 17.34
CA ASP A 224 -9.18 17.98 18.42
C ASP A 224 -10.04 16.85 19.02
N THR A 225 -11.37 17.00 19.02
CA THR A 225 -12.31 16.01 19.56
C THR A 225 -13.16 15.33 18.48
N ILE A 226 -13.78 14.18 18.82
CA ILE A 226 -14.72 13.47 17.95
C ILE A 226 -16.15 13.83 18.39
N PRO A 227 -16.85 14.73 17.67
CA PRO A 227 -18.22 15.07 18.01
C PRO A 227 -19.20 13.93 17.66
N PRO A 228 -20.37 13.88 18.28
CA PRO A 228 -21.45 12.96 17.88
C PRO A 228 -22.05 13.36 16.52
N TYR A 229 -22.04 12.43 15.56
CA TYR A 229 -22.58 12.63 14.20
C TYR A 229 -24.05 12.23 14.07
N GLU A 230 -24.85 12.90 13.23
CA GLU A 230 -26.30 12.65 13.17
C GLU A 230 -26.71 11.37 12.46
N ALA A 231 -25.82 10.68 11.74
CA ALA A 231 -26.12 9.44 11.05
C ALA A 231 -24.85 8.67 10.70
N LEU A 232 -24.99 7.36 10.47
CA LEU A 232 -23.92 6.47 10.04
C LEU A 232 -23.65 6.60 8.53
N VAL A 233 -24.71 6.83 7.74
CA VAL A 233 -24.61 7.13 6.30
C VAL A 233 -24.55 8.65 6.14
N GLY A 234 -23.54 9.17 5.45
CA GLY A 234 -23.35 10.60 5.20
C GLY A 234 -24.22 11.14 4.07
N ILE A 235 -24.11 12.43 3.81
CA ILE A 235 -24.75 13.12 2.68
C ILE A 235 -23.86 12.94 1.44
N PRO A 236 -24.36 12.33 0.35
CA PRO A 236 -23.59 12.19 -0.86
C PRO A 236 -23.41 13.57 -1.52
N ILE A 237 -22.16 13.96 -1.72
CA ILE A 237 -21.80 15.16 -2.48
C ILE A 237 -21.18 14.68 -3.79
N ARG A 238 -21.75 15.09 -4.93
CA ARG A 238 -21.38 14.63 -6.27
C ARG A 238 -21.12 15.83 -7.20
N GLY A 239 -20.30 15.61 -8.22
CA GLY A 239 -19.93 16.66 -9.18
C GLY A 239 -18.80 17.61 -8.73
N VAL A 240 -18.03 17.25 -7.70
CA VAL A 240 -16.76 17.92 -7.39
C VAL A 240 -15.71 17.49 -8.42
N PRO A 241 -14.91 18.39 -9.02
CA PRO A 241 -13.87 18.04 -9.98
C PRO A 241 -12.96 16.92 -9.44
N THR A 242 -12.95 15.76 -10.11
CA THR A 242 -12.27 14.54 -9.64
C THR A 242 -10.93 14.29 -10.33
N MET A 243 -10.45 15.19 -11.19
CA MET A 243 -9.27 14.93 -12.02
C MET A 243 -8.02 15.73 -11.64
N ARG A 244 -8.11 16.68 -10.68
CA ARG A 244 -6.99 17.56 -10.32
C ARG A 244 -6.91 17.82 -8.81
N ALA A 245 -5.72 18.13 -8.32
CA ALA A 245 -5.45 18.58 -6.97
C ALA A 245 -6.03 19.97 -6.75
N GLY A 246 -6.52 20.23 -5.54
CA GLY A 246 -7.15 21.50 -5.22
C GLY A 246 -8.01 21.44 -3.98
N ASN A 247 -8.61 22.57 -3.67
CA ASN A 247 -9.48 22.75 -2.53
C ASN A 247 -10.71 23.57 -2.92
N SER A 248 -11.81 23.31 -2.21
CA SER A 248 -13.07 24.00 -2.43
C SER A 248 -13.87 24.07 -1.15
N THR A 249 -14.59 25.16 -1.00
CA THR A 249 -15.61 25.35 0.04
C THR A 249 -16.96 25.55 -0.63
N MET A 250 -17.99 24.94 -0.05
CA MET A 250 -19.35 24.99 -0.57
C MET A 250 -20.38 25.00 0.57
N MET A 251 -21.54 25.56 0.28
CA MET A 251 -22.67 25.61 1.21
C MET A 251 -23.65 24.48 0.90
N VAL A 252 -23.95 23.64 1.89
CA VAL A 252 -24.92 22.54 1.81
C VAL A 252 -26.02 22.77 2.83
N GLN A 253 -27.27 22.82 2.39
CA GLN A 253 -28.42 22.93 3.28
C GLN A 253 -28.99 21.53 3.54
N SER A 254 -29.11 21.10 4.79
CA SER A 254 -29.59 19.75 5.14
C SER A 254 -30.57 19.79 6.31
N SER A 255 -31.19 18.65 6.59
CA SER A 255 -31.97 18.44 7.80
C SER A 255 -31.72 17.06 8.40
N TYR A 256 -31.95 16.95 9.71
CA TYR A 256 -31.89 15.68 10.43
C TYR A 256 -32.94 15.63 11.53
N ILE A 257 -33.32 14.42 11.92
CA ILE A 257 -34.25 14.14 13.00
C ILE A 257 -33.47 14.20 14.31
N SER A 258 -34.04 14.90 15.28
CA SER A 258 -33.62 14.94 16.67
C SER A 258 -34.76 14.46 17.55
N LEU A 259 -34.44 13.75 18.63
CA LEU A 259 -35.42 13.13 19.51
C LEU A 259 -35.45 13.83 20.87
N SER A 260 -36.61 13.82 21.51
CA SER A 260 -36.77 14.14 22.92
C SER A 260 -37.61 13.05 23.57
N CYS A 261 -36.98 12.26 24.43
CA CYS A 261 -37.55 11.09 25.07
C CYS A 261 -37.98 11.38 26.50
N LYS A 262 -38.94 10.61 27.01
CA LYS A 262 -39.30 10.61 28.44
C LYS A 262 -38.40 9.66 29.23
N PRO A 263 -38.27 9.82 30.55
CA PRO A 263 -37.61 8.83 31.39
C PRO A 263 -38.21 7.43 31.18
N TRP A 264 -37.36 6.40 31.30
CA TRP A 264 -37.78 5.01 31.19
C TRP A 264 -38.83 4.67 32.26
N ILE A 265 -39.89 3.98 31.85
CA ILE A 265 -40.95 3.46 32.72
C ILE A 265 -41.08 1.94 32.58
N ASN A 266 -41.79 1.29 33.49
CA ASN A 266 -42.08 -0.14 33.41
C ASN A 266 -43.04 -0.42 32.24
N GLY A 267 -42.46 -0.90 31.13
CA GLY A 267 -43.17 -1.25 29.90
C GLY A 267 -44.09 -2.45 30.06
N THR A 268 -43.75 -3.43 30.91
CA THR A 268 -44.63 -4.58 31.17
C THR A 268 -45.96 -4.13 31.78
N ALA A 269 -45.92 -3.24 32.77
CA ALA A 269 -47.13 -2.68 33.39
C ALA A 269 -47.90 -1.78 32.43
N TRP A 270 -47.20 -0.92 31.69
CA TRP A 270 -47.83 0.00 30.74
C TRP A 270 -48.54 -0.74 29.59
N LEU A 271 -47.94 -1.81 29.06
CA LEU A 271 -48.53 -2.60 27.98
C LEU A 271 -49.81 -3.33 28.39
N GLN A 272 -49.92 -3.80 29.64
CA GLN A 272 -51.13 -4.46 30.13
C GLN A 272 -52.37 -3.56 30.04
N ASP A 273 -52.18 -2.26 30.28
CA ASP A 273 -53.26 -1.29 30.32
C ASP A 273 -53.45 -0.54 28.98
N ASN A 274 -52.41 -0.44 28.15
CA ASN A 274 -52.38 0.49 27.00
C ASN A 274 -52.02 -0.12 25.63
N ILE A 275 -51.97 -1.46 25.47
CA ILE A 275 -51.61 -2.10 24.19
C ILE A 275 -52.45 -1.62 22.98
N SER A 276 -53.72 -1.29 23.20
CA SER A 276 -54.64 -0.77 22.17
C SER A 276 -54.29 0.64 21.68
N GLN A 277 -53.40 1.35 22.39
CA GLN A 277 -52.87 2.66 22.02
C GLN A 277 -51.66 2.56 21.08
N LEU A 278 -51.12 1.38 20.79
CA LEU A 278 -50.03 1.20 19.82
C LEU A 278 -50.59 1.01 18.40
N VAL A 279 -49.89 1.50 17.38
CA VAL A 279 -50.39 1.53 15.99
C VAL A 279 -49.94 0.32 15.19
N LEU A 280 -48.63 0.02 15.18
CA LEU A 280 -48.07 -1.10 14.42
C LEU A 280 -48.53 -2.43 15.02
N ALA A 281 -48.52 -2.55 16.35
CA ALA A 281 -49.06 -3.69 17.07
C ALA A 281 -50.55 -3.97 16.76
N ASP A 282 -51.40 -2.94 16.64
CA ASP A 282 -52.84 -3.11 16.40
C ASP A 282 -53.18 -3.43 14.92
N SER A 283 -52.36 -2.94 13.98
CA SER A 283 -52.47 -3.29 12.55
C SER A 283 -52.16 -4.77 12.27
N ILE A 284 -51.31 -5.39 13.10
CA ILE A 284 -50.96 -6.82 13.03
C ILE A 284 -52.08 -7.71 13.61
N VAL A 285 -52.88 -7.16 14.54
CA VAL A 285 -53.93 -7.88 15.28
C VAL A 285 -55.27 -7.91 14.53
N SER A 286 -55.60 -6.89 13.73
CA SER A 286 -56.96 -6.67 13.23
C SER A 286 -57.23 -7.18 11.81
N GLU A 287 -56.28 -7.14 10.87
CA GLU A 287 -56.44 -7.69 9.53
C GLU A 287 -55.10 -8.22 9.03
N GLY A 288 -55.07 -9.36 8.35
CA GLY A 288 -53.88 -9.88 7.67
C GLY A 288 -53.45 -9.02 6.47
N ALA A 289 -53.44 -7.69 6.59
CA ALA A 289 -53.12 -6.74 5.56
C ALA A 289 -52.40 -5.50 6.14
N ILE A 290 -51.07 -5.58 6.17
CA ILE A 290 -50.26 -4.61 5.40
C ILE A 290 -49.56 -5.48 4.36
N GLY A 291 -50.28 -5.77 3.27
CA GLY A 291 -49.97 -6.86 2.36
C GLY A 291 -48.70 -6.65 1.54
N LEU A 292 -47.89 -7.70 1.45
CA LEU A 292 -47.18 -8.06 0.22
C LEU A 292 -47.37 -9.57 0.01
N ASN A 293 -48.01 -9.92 -1.10
CA ASN A 293 -48.27 -11.29 -1.54
C ASN A 293 -46.97 -12.11 -1.60
N TYR A 294 -46.81 -13.04 -0.66
CA TYR A 294 -46.04 -14.27 -0.85
C TYR A 294 -47.06 -15.42 -0.96
N PRO A 295 -47.16 -16.12 -2.10
CA PRO A 295 -48.00 -17.28 -2.18
C PRO A 295 -47.28 -18.44 -1.47
N ASN A 296 -47.98 -19.04 -0.50
CA ASN A 296 -47.73 -20.33 0.13
C ASN A 296 -46.71 -20.42 1.29
N HIS A 297 -47.33 -20.53 2.48
CA HIS A 297 -46.98 -21.37 3.63
C HIS A 297 -46.08 -20.85 4.80
N SER A 298 -46.69 -21.02 5.99
CA SER A 298 -46.16 -21.30 7.34
C SER A 298 -45.47 -20.25 8.23
N PHE A 299 -45.01 -19.09 7.76
CA PHE A 299 -44.33 -18.16 8.70
C PHE A 299 -45.29 -17.37 9.62
N PHE A 300 -46.47 -16.99 9.13
CA PHE A 300 -47.37 -16.04 9.82
C PHE A 300 -48.44 -16.68 10.71
N GLN A 301 -48.59 -18.00 10.66
CA GLN A 301 -49.48 -18.72 11.59
C GLN A 301 -48.79 -18.90 12.96
N ALA A 302 -47.47 -19.09 12.97
CA ALA A 302 -46.65 -19.11 14.18
C ALA A 302 -46.63 -17.74 14.91
N TYR A 303 -46.72 -16.63 14.16
CA TYR A 303 -46.78 -15.26 14.70
C TYR A 303 -48.12 -14.94 15.39
N ARG A 304 -49.18 -15.68 15.05
CA ARG A 304 -50.55 -15.46 15.52
C ARG A 304 -50.88 -16.26 16.79
N GLU A 305 -50.23 -17.41 16.98
CA GLU A 305 -50.50 -18.36 18.07
C GLU A 305 -49.67 -18.10 19.34
N SER A 306 -48.75 -17.15 19.31
CA SER A 306 -47.72 -16.98 20.34
C SER A 306 -47.66 -15.55 20.87
N ARG A 307 -48.57 -15.24 21.80
CA ARG A 307 -48.38 -14.11 22.73
C ARG A 307 -47.03 -14.18 23.48
N GLU A 308 -46.43 -15.38 23.56
CA GLU A 308 -45.08 -15.63 24.08
C GLU A 308 -43.94 -15.34 23.08
N LEU A 309 -44.15 -15.29 21.76
CA LEU A 309 -43.07 -14.93 20.81
C LEU A 309 -42.88 -13.42 20.64
N ILE A 310 -43.88 -12.58 20.95
CA ILE A 310 -43.73 -11.11 20.87
C ILE A 310 -42.61 -10.64 21.81
N PHE A 311 -42.40 -11.35 22.92
CA PHE A 311 -41.44 -10.99 23.97
C PHE A 311 -40.38 -12.08 24.19
N GLY A 312 -40.32 -13.09 23.31
CA GLY A 312 -39.41 -14.22 23.42
C GLY A 312 -39.79 -15.21 24.52
N SER A 313 -39.24 -16.43 24.41
CA SER A 313 -39.18 -17.39 25.51
C SER A 313 -38.67 -16.69 26.79
N PRO A 314 -39.13 -17.06 27.99
CA PRO A 314 -38.56 -16.56 29.24
C PRO A 314 -37.04 -16.76 29.38
N ASN A 315 -36.41 -17.53 28.47
CA ASN A 315 -34.97 -17.79 28.39
C ASN A 315 -34.27 -17.17 27.16
N ALA A 316 -34.94 -16.37 26.32
CA ALA A 316 -34.33 -15.73 25.14
C ALA A 316 -34.01 -14.25 25.43
N PRO A 317 -32.79 -13.76 25.13
CA PRO A 317 -32.47 -12.35 25.32
C PRO A 317 -33.26 -11.47 24.35
N PRO A 318 -33.58 -10.23 24.72
CA PRO A 318 -34.69 -9.47 24.12
C PRO A 318 -34.25 -8.56 22.97
N ASN A 319 -35.03 -8.60 21.88
CA ASN A 319 -34.95 -7.67 20.75
C ASN A 319 -35.58 -6.31 21.10
N PHE A 320 -35.09 -5.23 20.48
CA PHE A 320 -35.69 -3.89 20.61
C PHE A 320 -36.95 -3.78 19.73
N GLN A 321 -37.95 -3.02 20.17
CA GLN A 321 -39.17 -2.78 19.39
C GLN A 321 -39.51 -1.30 19.34
N LEU A 322 -39.84 -0.83 18.13
CA LEU A 322 -40.28 0.54 17.84
C LEU A 322 -41.73 0.50 17.36
N ASP A 323 -42.59 1.30 17.99
CA ASP A 323 -44.00 1.47 17.63
C ASP A 323 -44.40 2.95 17.72
N MET A 324 -45.62 3.30 17.36
CA MET A 324 -46.19 4.63 17.49
C MET A 324 -47.34 4.61 18.49
N VAL A 325 -47.43 5.66 19.31
CA VAL A 325 -48.56 5.87 20.21
C VAL A 325 -49.67 6.61 19.46
N LYS A 326 -50.88 6.03 19.42
CA LYS A 326 -52.09 6.64 18.86
C LYS A 326 -52.40 7.95 19.56
N ASP A 327 -52.56 9.00 18.77
CA ASP A 327 -53.12 10.27 19.19
C ASP A 327 -54.56 10.40 18.65
N LYS A 328 -55.37 11.27 19.27
CA LYS A 328 -56.76 11.57 18.90
C LYS A 328 -56.93 11.81 17.40
N TYR A 329 -55.97 12.48 16.77
CA TYR A 329 -55.98 12.77 15.33
C TYR A 329 -55.63 11.56 14.44
N LEU A 330 -54.77 10.66 14.92
CA LEU A 330 -54.41 9.41 14.24
C LEU A 330 -55.64 8.48 14.14
N ASN A 331 -56.47 8.45 15.19
CA ASN A 331 -57.77 7.76 15.19
C ASN A 331 -58.79 8.36 14.20
N GLU A 332 -58.70 9.64 13.88
CA GLU A 332 -59.59 10.34 12.94
C GLU A 332 -59.12 10.23 11.47
N THR A 333 -57.87 9.78 11.23
CA THR A 333 -57.27 9.61 9.89
C THR A 333 -57.33 8.16 9.36
N TRP A 334 -57.60 7.18 10.21
CA TRP A 334 -58.00 5.83 9.79
C TRP A 334 -59.50 5.80 9.46
N LYS A 335 -59.88 5.38 8.25
CA LYS A 335 -61.28 5.41 7.78
C LYS A 335 -62.12 4.29 8.39
N GLY A 336 -62.57 4.48 9.63
CA GLY A 336 -63.58 3.63 10.27
C GLY A 336 -62.99 2.53 11.15
N ARG A 337 -63.82 1.99 12.05
CA ARG A 337 -63.41 1.05 13.13
C ARG A 337 -62.71 -0.23 12.66
N ASN A 338 -62.79 -0.57 11.37
CA ASN A 338 -62.20 -1.77 10.74
C ASN A 338 -61.51 -1.46 9.40
N SER A 339 -60.80 -0.33 9.22
CA SER A 339 -59.99 -0.13 8.00
C SER A 339 -58.51 -0.02 8.32
N THR A 340 -57.70 -0.83 7.65
CA THR A 340 -56.22 -0.79 7.61
C THR A 340 -55.65 0.29 6.67
N VAL A 341 -56.52 1.08 6.02
CA VAL A 341 -56.12 2.05 4.99
C VAL A 341 -56.10 3.46 5.57
N LEU A 342 -54.91 4.07 5.59
CA LEU A 342 -54.71 5.50 5.91
C LEU A 342 -55.31 6.39 4.81
N ASP A 343 -56.09 7.40 5.20
CA ASP A 343 -56.57 8.42 4.26
C ASP A 343 -55.42 9.36 3.86
N THR A 344 -54.71 9.01 2.79
CA THR A 344 -53.57 9.78 2.24
C THR A 344 -53.95 11.13 1.63
N SER A 345 -55.25 11.43 1.49
CA SER A 345 -55.76 12.67 0.89
C SER A 345 -55.65 13.91 1.81
N ARG A 346 -55.20 13.75 3.06
CA ARG A 346 -55.07 14.85 4.03
C ARG A 346 -53.60 15.24 4.23
N ASP A 347 -53.20 16.35 3.61
CA ASP A 347 -51.85 16.97 3.68
C ASP A 347 -51.44 17.54 5.06
N ARG A 348 -52.05 17.08 6.16
CA ARG A 348 -51.75 17.59 7.51
C ARG A 348 -50.73 16.70 8.23
N PRO A 349 -49.61 17.25 8.73
CA PRO A 349 -48.58 16.46 9.38
C PRO A 349 -49.06 15.88 10.71
N LEU A 350 -48.85 14.58 10.92
CA LEU A 350 -49.17 13.87 12.16
C LEU A 350 -48.12 14.18 13.23
N LYS A 351 -48.55 14.52 14.44
CA LYS A 351 -47.69 14.51 15.62
C LYS A 351 -47.59 13.07 16.12
N GLN A 352 -46.42 12.46 15.98
CA GLN A 352 -46.22 11.05 16.35
C GLN A 352 -45.28 10.96 17.55
N ASN A 353 -45.67 10.23 18.57
CA ASN A 353 -44.74 9.78 19.61
C ASN A 353 -44.31 8.36 19.29
N LEU A 354 -43.00 8.15 19.20
CA LEU A 354 -42.40 6.86 19.00
C LEU A 354 -42.28 6.15 20.35
N ALA A 355 -42.92 5.00 20.52
CA ALA A 355 -42.77 4.14 21.68
C ALA A 355 -41.62 3.15 21.44
N PHE A 356 -40.71 3.08 22.39
CA PHE A 356 -39.56 2.18 22.37
C PHE A 356 -39.64 1.21 23.53
N PHE A 357 -39.50 -0.07 23.23
CA PHE A 357 -39.45 -1.15 24.20
C PHE A 357 -38.09 -1.85 24.13
N ALA A 358 -37.51 -2.09 25.30
CA ALA A 358 -36.30 -2.88 25.45
C ALA A 358 -36.35 -3.60 26.79
N ALA A 359 -35.84 -4.83 26.89
CA ALA A 359 -35.82 -5.44 28.21
C ALA A 359 -34.72 -4.86 29.10
N SER A 360 -35.07 -4.76 30.37
CA SER A 360 -34.22 -4.44 31.49
C SER A 360 -33.94 -5.72 32.26
N VAL A 361 -32.67 -5.90 32.66
CA VAL A 361 -32.28 -6.99 33.57
C VAL A 361 -32.47 -6.45 34.97
N ASN A 362 -33.47 -6.97 35.69
CA ASN A 362 -33.66 -6.62 37.08
C ASN A 362 -32.80 -7.52 37.95
N ASP A 363 -31.93 -6.94 38.78
CA ASP A 363 -31.15 -7.69 39.78
C ASP A 363 -32.12 -8.47 40.68
N SER A 364 -31.87 -9.78 40.82
CA SER A 364 -32.45 -10.73 41.81
C SER A 364 -33.75 -11.49 41.50
N SER A 365 -34.35 -11.40 40.31
CA SER A 365 -35.42 -12.34 39.94
C SER A 365 -35.26 -12.82 38.51
N ASP A 366 -35.28 -14.13 38.27
CA ASP A 366 -35.24 -14.82 36.96
C ASP A 366 -36.44 -14.49 36.03
N ARG A 367 -36.87 -13.22 35.97
CA ARG A 367 -37.93 -12.70 35.09
C ARG A 367 -37.44 -11.43 34.42
N PHE A 368 -37.38 -11.44 33.09
CA PHE A 368 -37.14 -10.24 32.28
C PHE A 368 -38.28 -9.23 32.48
N SER A 369 -37.95 -7.97 32.75
CA SER A 369 -38.90 -6.85 32.78
C SER A 369 -38.66 -5.97 31.55
N TRP A 370 -39.72 -5.37 30.99
CA TRP A 370 -39.58 -4.47 29.83
C TRP A 370 -39.50 -3.03 30.31
N GLY A 371 -38.49 -2.29 29.87
CA GLY A 371 -38.44 -0.84 29.93
C GLY A 371 -39.11 -0.24 28.71
N MET A 372 -39.93 0.80 28.91
CA MET A 372 -40.51 1.58 27.82
C MET A 372 -40.12 3.05 27.95
N THR A 373 -39.82 3.69 26.83
CA THR A 373 -39.77 5.16 26.71
C THR A 373 -40.58 5.63 25.51
N THR A 374 -41.08 6.87 25.56
CA THR A 374 -41.73 7.52 24.42
C THR A 374 -40.92 8.73 23.99
N CYS A 375 -40.59 8.82 22.71
CA CYS A 375 -39.80 9.88 22.12
C CYS A 375 -40.62 10.71 21.13
N SER A 376 -40.55 12.03 21.26
CA SER A 376 -41.09 13.00 20.32
C SER A 376 -40.00 13.35 19.30
N PRO A 377 -40.14 12.99 18.00
CA PRO A 377 -39.20 13.37 16.96
C PRO A 377 -39.46 14.80 16.48
N SER A 378 -38.39 15.53 16.19
CA SER A 378 -38.43 16.89 15.63
C SER A 378 -37.34 17.08 14.57
N THR A 379 -37.60 17.87 13.54
CA THR A 379 -36.64 18.10 12.45
C THR A 379 -35.84 19.37 12.73
N SER A 380 -34.51 19.29 12.64
CA SER A 380 -33.62 20.44 12.66
C SER A 380 -33.06 20.70 11.26
N TYR A 381 -33.27 21.92 10.77
CA TYR A 381 -32.71 22.40 9.50
C TYR A 381 -31.39 23.13 9.75
N VAL A 382 -30.36 22.78 8.99
CA VAL A 382 -29.00 23.29 9.16
C VAL A 382 -28.37 23.71 7.83
N ASP A 383 -27.62 24.80 7.87
CA ASP A 383 -26.67 25.17 6.82
C ASP A 383 -25.29 24.66 7.24
N ALA A 384 -24.64 23.86 6.40
CA ALA A 384 -23.32 23.31 6.61
C ALA A 384 -22.34 23.88 5.56
N GLU A 385 -21.22 24.41 6.02
CA GLU A 385 -20.09 24.72 5.13
C GLU A 385 -19.21 23.48 5.01
N VAL A 386 -19.17 22.91 3.81
CA VAL A 386 -18.37 21.72 3.50
C VAL A 386 -17.09 22.15 2.81
N LYS A 387 -15.97 21.68 3.34
CA LYS A 387 -14.65 21.84 2.76
C LYS A 387 -14.22 20.52 2.14
N CYS A 388 -13.88 20.58 0.86
CA CYS A 388 -13.30 19.47 0.11
C CYS A 388 -11.85 19.82 -0.23
N SER A 389 -10.93 18.89 -0.01
CA SER A 389 -9.54 19.04 -0.40
C SER A 389 -8.99 17.77 -1.00
N ARG A 390 -8.14 17.94 -2.00
CA ARG A 390 -7.39 16.89 -2.65
C ARG A 390 -5.94 17.32 -2.77
N SER A 391 -5.05 16.58 -2.12
CA SER A 391 -3.62 16.92 -2.06
C SER A 391 -2.87 16.67 -3.37
N THR A 392 -3.28 15.67 -4.15
CA THR A 392 -2.64 15.28 -5.43
C THR A 392 -3.70 14.91 -6.47
N ASP A 393 -3.35 14.94 -7.76
CA ASP A 393 -4.26 14.60 -8.87
C ASP A 393 -4.81 13.16 -8.82
N PHE A 394 -4.16 12.29 -8.04
CA PHE A 394 -4.57 10.90 -7.81
C PHE A 394 -4.98 10.64 -6.34
N GLY A 395 -4.92 11.65 -5.47
CA GLY A 395 -5.28 11.51 -4.05
C GLY A 395 -6.79 11.34 -3.85
N PHE A 396 -7.19 10.86 -2.67
CA PHE A 396 -8.61 10.80 -2.31
C PHE A 396 -9.18 12.20 -2.08
N LEU A 397 -10.40 12.45 -2.57
CA LEU A 397 -11.14 13.66 -2.26
C LEU A 397 -11.68 13.56 -0.83
N SER A 398 -11.13 14.35 0.08
CA SER A 398 -11.59 14.42 1.46
C SER A 398 -12.54 15.59 1.62
N CYS A 399 -13.83 15.30 1.88
CA CYS A 399 -14.85 16.32 2.13
C CYS A 399 -15.36 16.19 3.56
N SER A 400 -15.41 17.31 4.29
CA SER A 400 -15.90 17.33 5.67
C SER A 400 -16.56 18.66 6.00
N VAL A 401 -17.45 18.65 6.99
CA VAL A 401 -18.07 19.88 7.48
C VAL A 401 -17.07 20.68 8.33
N GLU A 402 -16.89 21.95 7.99
CA GLU A 402 -16.02 22.88 8.73
C GLU A 402 -16.81 23.65 9.79
N ARG A 403 -18.03 24.10 9.46
CA ARG A 403 -18.92 24.80 10.38
C ARG A 403 -20.40 24.62 10.01
N LEU A 404 -21.28 24.75 11.01
CA LEU A 404 -22.74 24.63 10.85
C LEU A 404 -23.50 25.74 11.58
N ARG A 405 -24.74 25.98 11.17
CA ARG A 405 -25.72 26.84 11.88
C ARG A 405 -27.15 26.38 11.59
N HIS A 406 -28.13 26.83 12.37
CA HIS A 406 -29.53 26.66 11.97
C HIS A 406 -29.88 27.52 10.75
N THR A 407 -30.53 26.90 9.77
CA THR A 407 -31.02 27.59 8.56
C THR A 407 -31.95 28.74 8.94
N LYS A 408 -31.68 29.92 8.38
CA LYS A 408 -32.52 31.11 8.61
C LYS A 408 -33.90 30.92 7.97
N GLY A 409 -34.96 31.35 8.66
CA GLY A 409 -36.34 31.26 8.16
C GLY A 409 -37.04 29.91 8.39
N HIS A 410 -36.37 28.93 9.00
CA HIS A 410 -36.97 27.67 9.45
C HIS A 410 -37.02 27.62 10.98
N THR A 411 -37.98 26.88 11.55
CA THR A 411 -38.04 26.64 13.00
C THR A 411 -36.90 25.72 13.43
N ILE A 412 -36.23 26.06 14.54
CA ILE A 412 -35.06 25.34 15.10
C ILE A 412 -35.34 23.84 15.33
N ARG A 413 -36.54 23.54 15.84
CA ARG A 413 -37.11 22.20 15.96
C ARG A 413 -38.52 22.22 15.38
N ALA A 414 -38.66 21.82 14.13
CA ALA A 414 -39.98 21.66 13.53
C ALA A 414 -40.69 20.46 14.16
N ASN A 415 -41.97 20.63 14.51
CA ASN A 415 -42.81 19.56 15.06
C ASN A 415 -43.21 18.50 14.03
N THR A 416 -42.74 18.65 12.79
CA THR A 416 -43.04 17.79 11.65
C THR A 416 -41.76 17.09 11.22
N THR A 417 -41.84 15.78 10.99
CA THR A 417 -40.72 14.95 10.53
C THR A 417 -41.12 14.16 9.29
N VAL A 418 -40.17 13.47 8.66
CA VAL A 418 -40.46 12.56 7.54
C VAL A 418 -41.51 11.51 7.93
N PHE A 419 -41.53 11.07 9.19
CA PHE A 419 -42.50 10.09 9.68
C PHE A 419 -43.90 10.67 9.93
N SER A 420 -44.04 12.01 10.01
CA SER A 420 -45.33 12.67 10.16
C SER A 420 -46.29 12.46 8.97
N PHE A 421 -45.81 11.87 7.88
CA PHE A 421 -46.60 11.56 6.69
C PHE A 421 -46.91 10.07 6.60
N ALA A 422 -48.18 9.74 6.40
CA ALA A 422 -48.72 8.38 6.44
C ALA A 422 -48.02 7.39 5.50
N TYR A 423 -47.59 7.85 4.32
CA TYR A 423 -46.91 7.04 3.31
C TYR A 423 -45.49 6.60 3.72
N ASN A 424 -44.85 7.27 4.68
CA ASN A 424 -43.51 6.93 5.18
C ASN A 424 -43.52 5.93 6.35
N LEU A 425 -44.70 5.56 6.85
CA LEU A 425 -44.85 4.67 8.01
C LEU A 425 -44.30 3.23 7.81
N PRO A 426 -44.34 2.62 6.61
CA PRO A 426 -43.73 1.31 6.38
C PRO A 426 -42.22 1.29 6.68
N VAL A 427 -41.50 2.40 6.44
CA VAL A 427 -40.06 2.51 6.72
C VAL A 427 -39.79 2.27 8.21
N LEU A 428 -40.61 2.84 9.10
CA LEU A 428 -40.54 2.63 10.55
C LEU A 428 -40.81 1.16 10.92
N ALA A 429 -41.80 0.53 10.31
CA ALA A 429 -42.12 -0.87 10.57
C ALA A 429 -40.97 -1.82 10.17
N TRP A 430 -40.21 -1.49 9.12
CA TRP A 430 -39.02 -2.26 8.73
C TRP A 430 -37.84 -2.04 9.67
N THR A 431 -37.67 -0.87 10.30
CA THR A 431 -36.51 -0.60 11.18
C THR A 431 -36.29 -1.61 12.30
N THR A 432 -37.35 -2.22 12.82
CA THR A 432 -37.27 -3.28 13.84
C THR A 432 -36.77 -4.62 13.29
N ARG A 433 -36.63 -4.76 11.96
CA ARG A 433 -36.25 -5.98 11.24
C ARG A 433 -34.99 -5.82 10.36
N LEU A 434 -34.36 -4.64 10.38
CA LEU A 434 -33.20 -4.35 9.54
C LEU A 434 -31.90 -4.80 10.21
N ILE A 435 -31.59 -6.10 10.14
CA ILE A 435 -30.27 -6.79 10.23
C ILE A 435 -30.54 -8.33 10.20
N PRO A 436 -29.66 -9.19 9.65
CA PRO A 436 -29.79 -10.64 9.84
C PRO A 436 -29.78 -11.06 11.30
N ASP A 437 -30.81 -11.78 11.75
CA ASP A 437 -30.70 -12.71 12.87
C ASP A 437 -30.04 -13.99 12.30
N PRO A 438 -28.76 -14.26 12.57
CA PRO A 438 -28.12 -15.43 12.02
C PRO A 438 -28.53 -16.71 12.76
N GLU A 439 -29.00 -16.63 14.01
CA GLU A 439 -29.29 -17.80 14.85
C GLU A 439 -29.82 -17.34 16.23
N GLY A 440 -31.13 -17.07 16.33
CA GLY A 440 -32.00 -16.98 17.52
C GLY A 440 -31.39 -17.05 18.93
N GLY A 441 -30.44 -16.17 19.27
CA GLY A 441 -29.81 -16.19 20.60
C GLY A 441 -28.67 -15.18 20.89
N GLN A 442 -28.24 -14.32 19.96
CA GLN A 442 -27.17 -13.34 20.22
C GLN A 442 -27.57 -11.89 19.87
N ASN A 443 -27.02 -10.92 20.60
CA ASN A 443 -27.37 -9.50 20.53
C ASN A 443 -27.19 -8.92 19.11
N ASP A 444 -28.25 -8.35 18.53
CA ASP A 444 -28.27 -7.60 17.27
C ASP A 444 -27.30 -6.38 17.31
N LEU A 445 -26.55 -6.11 16.23
CA LEU A 445 -25.61 -4.99 16.09
C LEU A 445 -26.26 -3.63 16.39
N LEU A 446 -27.54 -3.49 16.06
CA LEU A 446 -28.31 -2.29 16.35
C LEU A 446 -28.54 -2.10 17.86
N ASN A 447 -28.85 -3.19 18.56
CA ASN A 447 -29.02 -3.22 20.01
C ASN A 447 -27.68 -2.98 20.71
N LEU A 448 -26.60 -3.55 20.19
CA LEU A 448 -25.24 -3.29 20.66
C LEU A 448 -24.88 -1.81 20.48
N PHE A 449 -25.15 -1.20 19.33
CA PHE A 449 -24.87 0.23 19.11
C PHE A 449 -25.63 1.16 20.07
N LEU A 450 -26.91 0.88 20.32
CA LEU A 450 -27.71 1.67 21.26
C LEU A 450 -27.15 1.61 22.70
N ARG A 451 -26.65 0.43 23.12
CA ARG A 451 -26.06 0.22 24.46
C ARG A 451 -24.62 0.72 24.55
N ASP A 452 -23.76 0.25 23.64
CA ASP A 452 -22.36 0.62 23.50
C ASP A 452 -21.86 0.39 22.05
N PRO A 453 -21.59 1.46 21.27
CA PRO A 453 -21.10 1.36 19.90
C PRO A 453 -19.78 0.60 19.74
N THR A 454 -18.94 0.49 20.78
CA THR A 454 -17.69 -0.28 20.72
C THR A 454 -17.90 -1.79 20.57
N LEU A 455 -19.09 -2.27 20.96
CA LEU A 455 -19.49 -3.67 20.89
C LEU A 455 -20.14 -4.04 19.54
N ALA A 456 -20.57 -3.06 18.74
CA ALA A 456 -21.22 -3.27 17.46
C ALA A 456 -20.18 -3.59 16.35
N ARG A 457 -19.54 -4.77 16.42
CA ARG A 457 -18.49 -5.22 15.48
C ARG A 457 -19.02 -6.20 14.41
N PRO A 458 -18.51 -6.18 13.17
CA PRO A 458 -18.97 -7.10 12.12
C PRO A 458 -18.69 -8.58 12.43
N ILE A 459 -19.55 -9.45 11.90
CA ILE A 459 -19.68 -10.90 12.19
C ILE A 459 -18.40 -11.72 11.85
N GLY A 460 -17.41 -11.14 11.16
CA GLY A 460 -16.13 -11.79 10.87
C GLY A 460 -15.14 -11.88 12.05
N GLU A 461 -15.32 -11.07 13.11
CA GLU A 461 -14.44 -11.08 14.30
C GLU A 461 -14.97 -11.94 15.46
N PHE A 462 -16.16 -12.52 15.34
CA PHE A 462 -16.87 -13.17 16.45
C PHE A 462 -16.28 -14.51 16.92
N TYR A 463 -15.23 -15.04 16.28
CA TYR A 463 -14.62 -16.32 16.65
C TYR A 463 -13.56 -16.24 17.77
N LYS A 464 -13.40 -15.11 18.47
CA LYS A 464 -12.33 -14.94 19.49
C LYS A 464 -12.75 -14.63 20.92
N PHE A 465 -14.03 -14.46 21.26
CA PHE A 465 -14.41 -14.20 22.65
C PHE A 465 -15.18 -15.37 23.28
N THR A 466 -14.47 -16.15 24.09
CA THR A 466 -15.02 -17.08 25.10
C THR A 466 -15.48 -16.36 26.38
N GLU A 467 -15.68 -15.05 26.36
CA GLU A 467 -16.28 -14.29 27.46
C GLU A 467 -17.51 -13.55 26.96
N PHE A 468 -18.69 -13.95 27.46
CA PHE A 468 -19.95 -13.24 27.25
C PHE A 468 -19.85 -11.86 27.93
N ILE A 469 -19.41 -10.83 27.21
CA ILE A 469 -19.53 -9.45 27.69
C ILE A 469 -21.02 -9.10 27.64
N THR A 470 -21.66 -9.06 28.80
CA THR A 470 -23.07 -8.65 28.92
C THR A 470 -23.15 -7.13 28.76
N PRO A 471 -23.74 -6.59 27.67
CA PRO A 471 -23.81 -5.15 27.47
C PRO A 471 -24.72 -4.50 28.53
N PRO A 472 -24.46 -3.25 28.94
CA PRO A 472 -25.26 -2.59 29.96
C PRO A 472 -26.76 -2.54 29.55
N PRO A 473 -27.69 -2.67 30.50
CA PRO A 473 -29.11 -2.50 30.23
C PRO A 473 -29.41 -1.13 29.62
N LEU A 474 -30.33 -1.07 28.65
CA LEU A 474 -30.59 0.15 27.88
C LEU A 474 -31.18 1.30 28.72
N ASP A 475 -31.90 0.95 29.79
CA ASP A 475 -32.42 1.87 30.81
C ASP A 475 -31.33 2.51 31.69
N LYS A 476 -30.10 1.96 31.67
CA LYS A 476 -28.92 2.53 32.34
C LYS A 476 -28.14 3.50 31.46
N VAL A 477 -28.41 3.55 30.15
CA VAL A 477 -27.80 4.53 29.24
C VAL A 477 -28.40 5.92 29.50
N PRO A 478 -27.59 6.97 29.67
CA PRO A 478 -28.10 8.34 29.83
C PRO A 478 -29.05 8.72 28.70
N LEU A 479 -30.20 9.31 29.04
CA LEU A 479 -31.29 9.56 28.10
C LEU A 479 -30.86 10.40 26.89
N SER A 480 -29.98 11.39 27.09
CA SER A 480 -29.44 12.23 26.00
C SER A 480 -28.54 11.46 25.02
N ILE A 481 -27.79 10.47 25.50
CA ILE A 481 -26.93 9.61 24.67
C ILE A 481 -27.81 8.64 23.87
N PHE A 482 -28.84 8.07 24.54
CA PHE A 482 -29.84 7.24 23.88
C PHE A 482 -30.57 8.00 22.77
N GLU A 483 -31.04 9.22 23.04
CA GLU A 483 -31.67 10.11 22.07
C GLU A 483 -30.79 10.35 20.84
N ALA A 484 -29.50 10.62 21.04
CA ALA A 484 -28.56 10.93 19.96
C ALA A 484 -28.24 9.69 19.09
N ARG A 485 -28.01 8.52 19.72
CA ARG A 485 -27.75 7.25 19.02
C ARG A 485 -28.97 6.77 18.24
N LEU A 486 -30.14 6.83 18.86
CA LEU A 486 -31.40 6.46 18.22
C LEU A 486 -31.75 7.42 17.09
N GLY A 487 -31.53 8.72 17.27
CA GLY A 487 -31.64 9.70 16.18
C GLY A 487 -30.70 9.35 15.02
N ALA A 488 -29.47 8.89 15.32
CA ALA A 488 -28.50 8.49 14.31
C ALA A 488 -28.96 7.29 13.48
N ILE A 489 -29.57 6.30 14.13
CA ILE A 489 -30.18 5.15 13.47
C ILE A 489 -31.33 5.60 12.57
N LEU A 490 -32.28 6.39 13.08
CA LEU A 490 -33.43 6.83 12.30
C LEU A 490 -33.03 7.68 11.08
N ASN A 491 -32.08 8.59 11.25
CA ASN A 491 -31.51 9.36 10.15
C ASN A 491 -30.80 8.46 9.13
N THR A 492 -30.11 7.41 9.59
CA THR A 492 -29.44 6.43 8.72
C THR A 492 -30.44 5.62 7.91
N VAL A 493 -31.54 5.18 8.51
CA VAL A 493 -32.61 4.46 7.79
C VAL A 493 -33.20 5.34 6.70
N VAL A 494 -33.49 6.61 7.02
CA VAL A 494 -34.00 7.57 6.04
C VAL A 494 -32.99 7.77 4.90
N ARG A 495 -31.69 7.91 5.20
CA ARG A 495 -30.66 8.06 4.17
C ARG A 495 -30.44 6.79 3.35
N ALA A 496 -30.50 5.61 3.97
CA ALA A 496 -30.36 4.32 3.30
C ALA A 496 -31.58 3.96 2.43
N SER A 497 -32.68 4.71 2.55
CA SER A 497 -33.84 4.60 1.66
C SER A 497 -33.68 5.35 0.33
N PHE A 498 -32.62 6.16 0.17
CA PHE A 498 -32.29 6.75 -1.12
C PHE A 498 -31.72 5.70 -2.09
N GLU A 499 -31.69 6.04 -3.38
CA GLU A 499 -31.18 5.16 -4.43
C GLU A 499 -29.74 4.69 -4.11
N GLN A 500 -29.54 3.36 -4.10
CA GLN A 500 -28.30 2.74 -3.65
C GLN A 500 -27.08 3.21 -4.47
N SER A 501 -27.22 3.32 -5.79
CA SER A 501 -26.14 3.75 -6.70
C SER A 501 -25.61 5.15 -6.36
N ILE A 502 -26.46 6.04 -5.84
CA ILE A 502 -26.09 7.40 -5.45
C ILE A 502 -25.34 7.40 -4.11
N ILE A 503 -25.80 6.61 -3.14
CA ILE A 503 -25.15 6.47 -1.82
C ILE A 503 -23.76 5.86 -1.98
N VAL A 504 -23.64 4.78 -2.76
CA VAL A 504 -22.37 4.04 -2.93
C VAL A 504 -21.43 4.63 -3.99
N GLY A 505 -21.93 5.51 -4.85
CA GLY A 505 -21.14 6.20 -5.88
C GLY A 505 -20.73 5.33 -7.07
N ALA A 506 -21.40 4.18 -7.30
CA ALA A 506 -20.99 3.14 -8.27
C ALA A 506 -20.86 3.62 -9.72
N ASP A 507 -21.63 4.61 -10.16
CA ASP A 507 -21.72 4.96 -11.59
C ASP A 507 -21.16 6.35 -11.94
N GLY A 508 -20.56 7.08 -11.01
CA GLY A 508 -20.20 8.50 -11.23
C GLY A 508 -21.40 9.39 -11.60
N ILE A 509 -22.62 8.88 -11.38
CA ILE A 509 -23.86 9.50 -11.82
C ILE A 509 -24.06 10.81 -11.09
N SER A 510 -24.09 11.87 -11.87
CA SER A 510 -24.66 13.14 -11.47
C SER A 510 -26.19 13.01 -11.41
N PRO A 511 -26.87 13.48 -10.33
CA PRO A 511 -28.33 13.54 -10.25
C PRO A 511 -29.01 14.24 -11.43
N SER A 512 -28.27 15.04 -12.21
CA SER A 512 -28.76 15.70 -13.43
C SER A 512 -28.91 14.78 -14.65
N SER A 513 -28.36 13.57 -14.62
CA SER A 513 -28.50 12.63 -15.73
C SER A 513 -29.94 12.12 -15.79
N LYS A 514 -30.72 12.69 -16.71
CA LYS A 514 -32.06 12.23 -17.11
C LYS A 514 -32.14 10.75 -17.55
N VAL A 515 -31.05 9.99 -17.47
CA VAL A 515 -30.92 8.63 -18.02
C VAL A 515 -31.51 7.57 -17.08
N MET A 516 -31.81 7.91 -15.82
CA MET A 516 -32.35 6.94 -14.86
C MET A 516 -33.88 6.74 -14.95
N SER A 517 -34.61 7.55 -15.74
CA SER A 517 -36.05 7.34 -15.97
C SER A 517 -36.38 6.30 -17.06
N ASP A 518 -35.41 5.90 -17.89
CA ASP A 518 -35.71 5.15 -19.13
C ASP A 518 -35.45 3.64 -19.03
N ARG A 519 -34.84 3.14 -17.94
CA ARG A 519 -34.45 1.71 -17.84
C ARG A 519 -35.32 0.80 -16.98
N PHE A 520 -36.39 1.30 -16.36
CA PHE A 520 -37.33 0.43 -15.65
C PHE A 520 -38.79 0.84 -15.91
N ILE A 521 -39.37 0.17 -16.92
CA ILE A 521 -40.80 -0.15 -17.14
C ILE A 521 -41.83 1.00 -17.05
N ASN A 522 -42.43 1.33 -18.21
CA ASN A 522 -43.76 1.91 -18.44
C ASN A 522 -44.39 2.78 -17.32
N ASN A 523 -44.25 4.09 -17.48
CA ASN A 523 -45.22 5.13 -17.05
C ASN A 523 -45.83 5.01 -15.63
N THR A 524 -45.04 5.24 -14.59
CA THR A 524 -45.37 6.07 -13.39
C THR A 524 -44.25 5.95 -12.35
N ILE A 525 -43.18 6.73 -12.49
CA ILE A 525 -42.24 6.94 -11.36
C ILE A 525 -41.97 8.44 -11.26
N THR A 526 -42.60 9.07 -10.27
CA THR A 526 -42.27 10.41 -9.81
C THR A 526 -40.91 10.38 -9.11
N PRO A 527 -39.99 11.33 -9.38
CA PRO A 527 -38.67 11.34 -8.75
C PRO A 527 -38.77 11.35 -7.21
N LEU A 528 -38.12 10.37 -6.55
CA LEU A 528 -38.26 10.06 -5.13
C LEU A 528 -37.55 11.02 -4.15
N ALA A 529 -36.86 12.05 -4.64
CA ALA A 529 -36.33 13.13 -3.80
C ALA A 529 -36.19 14.41 -4.62
N ASP A 530 -36.69 15.54 -4.09
CA ASP A 530 -36.28 16.85 -4.58
C ASP A 530 -34.82 17.03 -4.20
N TRP A 531 -33.91 17.15 -5.17
CA TRP A 531 -32.51 17.41 -4.91
C TRP A 531 -32.19 18.91 -5.07
N ALA A 532 -31.33 19.46 -4.21
CA ALA A 532 -30.97 20.88 -4.20
C ALA A 532 -29.56 21.11 -4.76
N ASN A 533 -29.39 22.11 -5.62
CA ASN A 533 -28.11 22.46 -6.23
C ASN A 533 -27.37 23.54 -5.41
N SER A 534 -26.04 23.48 -5.41
CA SER A 534 -25.17 24.51 -4.82
C SER A 534 -24.02 24.83 -5.78
N THR A 535 -23.30 25.91 -5.51
CA THR A 535 -22.17 26.36 -6.32
C THR A 535 -20.92 26.40 -5.46
N GLY A 536 -19.84 25.80 -5.94
CA GLY A 536 -18.53 25.80 -5.30
C GLY A 536 -17.48 26.49 -6.17
N THR A 537 -16.41 26.97 -5.53
CA THR A 537 -15.20 27.45 -6.23
C THR A 537 -14.08 26.46 -6.00
N TRP A 538 -13.50 25.92 -7.08
CA TRP A 538 -12.38 24.98 -7.03
C TRP A 538 -11.11 25.76 -7.37
N THR A 539 -10.16 25.78 -6.44
CA THR A 539 -8.87 26.44 -6.63
C THR A 539 -7.80 25.39 -6.94
N GLU A 540 -7.20 25.51 -8.12
CA GLU A 540 -6.18 24.62 -8.67
C GLU A 540 -4.81 25.31 -8.68
N PHE A 541 -3.75 24.51 -8.64
CA PHE A 541 -2.40 24.94 -8.98
C PHE A 541 -2.19 24.74 -10.49
N ASP A 542 -2.06 25.83 -11.24
CA ASP A 542 -1.92 25.82 -12.71
C ASP A 542 -0.44 25.97 -13.09
N GLY A 543 0.34 24.94 -12.78
CA GLY A 543 1.75 24.86 -13.15
C GLY A 543 2.67 25.87 -12.45
N GLN A 544 3.94 25.89 -12.88
CA GLN A 544 4.96 26.79 -12.39
C GLN A 544 5.44 27.72 -13.52
N VAL A 545 5.59 29.01 -13.20
CA VAL A 545 6.13 30.03 -14.11
C VAL A 545 7.45 30.57 -13.59
N TYR A 546 8.37 30.90 -14.50
CA TYR A 546 9.64 31.53 -14.13
C TYR A 546 9.42 33.01 -13.82
N LYS A 547 9.92 33.47 -12.67
CA LYS A 547 9.89 34.87 -12.26
C LYS A 547 11.30 35.37 -12.01
N VAL A 548 11.62 36.50 -12.64
CA VAL A 548 12.92 37.16 -12.49
C VAL A 548 12.86 38.16 -11.34
N ASP A 549 13.82 38.08 -10.42
CA ASP A 549 14.01 39.08 -9.37
C ASP A 549 14.94 40.19 -9.89
N TRP A 550 14.35 41.36 -10.16
CA TRP A 550 15.04 42.51 -10.72
C TRP A 550 16.11 43.10 -9.80
N LEU A 551 15.98 42.92 -8.47
CA LEU A 551 16.98 43.40 -7.52
C LEU A 551 18.26 42.57 -7.63
N TRP A 552 18.12 41.24 -7.60
CA TRP A 552 19.25 40.34 -7.76
C TRP A 552 19.88 40.44 -9.16
N MET A 553 19.08 40.59 -10.21
CA MET A 553 19.60 40.80 -11.55
C MET A 553 20.40 42.10 -11.70
N SER A 554 19.98 43.17 -11.03
CA SER A 554 20.73 44.43 -11.02
C SER A 554 22.09 44.27 -10.34
N LEU A 555 22.16 43.55 -9.22
CA LEU A 555 23.40 43.25 -8.51
C LEU A 555 24.36 42.36 -9.33
N TYR A 556 23.82 41.39 -10.07
CA TYR A 556 24.61 40.58 -11.02
C TYR A 556 25.23 41.42 -12.14
N GLY A 557 24.45 42.37 -12.69
CA GLY A 557 24.93 43.32 -13.69
C GLY A 557 26.06 44.23 -13.18
N ILE A 558 25.92 44.78 -11.97
CA ILE A 558 26.94 45.63 -11.34
C ILE A 558 28.25 44.86 -11.10
N SER A 559 28.18 43.65 -10.55
CA SER A 559 29.36 42.80 -10.32
C SER A 559 30.05 42.42 -11.64
N SER A 560 29.27 42.11 -12.68
CA SER A 560 29.78 41.82 -14.03
C SER A 560 30.50 43.02 -14.66
N LEU A 561 29.97 44.22 -14.50
CA LEU A 561 30.59 45.44 -15.01
C LEU A 561 31.92 45.75 -14.30
N ALA A 562 31.98 45.54 -12.98
CA ALA A 562 33.21 45.72 -12.21
C ALA A 562 34.34 44.78 -12.69
N MET A 563 34.03 43.51 -12.97
CA MET A 563 34.96 42.54 -13.56
C MET A 563 35.55 43.00 -14.91
N ILE A 564 34.72 43.60 -15.77
CA ILE A 564 35.16 44.14 -17.06
C ILE A 564 36.11 45.32 -16.84
N ILE A 565 35.76 46.25 -15.94
CA ILE A 565 36.59 47.40 -15.60
C ILE A 565 37.95 46.96 -15.05
N PHE A 566 37.97 45.97 -14.15
CA PHE A 566 39.20 45.40 -13.60
C PHE A 566 40.08 44.77 -14.68
N THR A 567 39.49 44.03 -15.61
CA THR A 567 40.22 43.41 -16.73
C THR A 567 40.85 44.47 -17.64
N ILE A 568 40.09 45.51 -18.02
CA ILE A 568 40.62 46.62 -18.82
C ILE A 568 41.73 47.37 -18.06
N GLY A 569 41.52 47.59 -16.76
CA GLY A 569 42.50 48.20 -15.86
C GLY A 569 43.82 47.42 -15.83
N HIS A 570 43.76 46.09 -15.69
CA HIS A 570 44.93 45.22 -15.71
C HIS A 570 45.74 45.37 -17.00
N VAL A 571 45.08 45.25 -18.16
CA VAL A 571 45.74 45.35 -19.48
C VAL A 571 46.39 46.72 -19.65
N THR A 572 45.68 47.79 -19.25
CA THR A 572 46.19 49.16 -19.34
C THR A 572 47.41 49.40 -18.44
N LEU A 573 47.40 48.83 -17.23
CA LEU A 573 48.53 48.89 -16.27
C LEU A 573 49.73 48.09 -16.78
N GLN A 574 49.53 46.87 -17.29
CA GLN A 574 50.58 46.04 -17.85
C GLN A 574 51.30 46.72 -19.02
N CYS A 575 50.58 47.48 -19.86
CA CYS A 575 51.19 48.27 -20.93
C CYS A 575 52.06 49.45 -20.43
N LYS A 576 51.91 49.86 -19.16
CA LYS A 576 52.63 51.00 -18.58
C LYS A 576 53.80 50.61 -17.67
N ILE A 577 53.78 49.39 -17.12
CA ILE A 577 54.83 48.87 -16.24
C ILE A 577 56.08 48.56 -17.05
N ARG A 578 57.25 49.02 -16.59
CA ARG A 578 58.55 48.72 -17.24
C ARG A 578 59.43 47.78 -16.42
N SER A 579 59.14 47.61 -15.13
CA SER A 579 59.90 46.74 -14.23
C SER A 579 59.66 45.25 -14.52
N PRO A 580 60.70 44.38 -14.49
CA PRO A 580 60.50 42.92 -14.45
C PRO A 580 59.70 42.49 -13.22
N ASP A 581 59.03 41.34 -13.29
CA ASP A 581 58.17 40.81 -12.21
C ASP A 581 59.01 40.33 -11.01
N ILE A 582 59.38 41.27 -10.14
CA ILE A 582 60.17 41.04 -8.92
C ILE A 582 59.35 40.49 -7.75
N LEU A 583 58.02 40.40 -7.86
CA LEU A 583 57.12 40.03 -6.75
C LEU A 583 56.79 38.53 -6.70
N SER A 584 57.21 37.75 -7.70
CA SER A 584 56.90 36.32 -7.84
C SER A 584 57.90 35.38 -7.13
N SER A 585 59.08 35.85 -6.74
CA SER A 585 60.14 35.02 -6.13
C SER A 585 60.82 35.71 -4.95
N VAL A 586 60.17 35.68 -3.79
CA VAL A 586 60.81 36.03 -2.50
C VAL A 586 61.84 34.97 -2.08
N SER A 587 61.83 33.77 -2.68
CA SER A 587 62.83 32.71 -2.44
C SER A 587 64.25 33.10 -2.88
N MET A 588 64.42 34.09 -3.76
CA MET A 588 65.74 34.62 -4.09
C MET A 588 66.28 35.61 -3.06
N LEU A 589 65.43 36.17 -2.20
CA LEU A 589 65.85 37.10 -1.13
C LEU A 589 66.33 36.37 0.14
N THR A 590 66.01 35.08 0.28
CA THR A 590 66.34 34.29 1.47
C THR A 590 67.43 33.24 1.23
N ARG A 591 67.73 32.88 -0.03
CA ARG A 591 68.73 31.85 -0.37
C ARG A 591 70.15 32.24 0.07
N ASP A 592 70.47 33.53 0.08
CA ASP A 592 71.81 34.03 0.40
C ASP A 592 71.85 34.78 1.76
N SER A 593 70.79 34.65 2.58
CA SER A 593 70.75 35.25 3.92
C SER A 593 71.51 34.38 4.92
N THR A 594 72.61 34.89 5.46
CA THR A 594 73.42 34.24 6.50
C THR A 594 72.69 34.07 7.84
N TYR A 595 71.44 34.52 7.96
CA TYR A 595 70.70 34.60 9.23
C TYR A 595 69.65 33.49 9.41
N PHE A 596 69.43 32.62 8.42
CA PHE A 596 68.44 31.53 8.52
C PHE A 596 69.03 30.20 8.07
N ALA A 597 69.04 29.21 8.96
CA ALA A 597 69.39 27.82 8.62
C ALA A 597 68.11 27.04 8.25
N VAL A 598 68.14 26.38 7.09
CA VAL A 598 67.03 25.53 6.61
C VAL A 598 67.43 24.05 6.78
N PRO A 599 66.57 23.18 7.36
CA PRO A 599 66.86 21.74 7.48
C PRO A 599 66.68 21.02 6.14
N ASP A 600 67.53 20.03 5.88
CA ASP A 600 67.44 19.18 4.70
C ASP A 600 66.29 18.17 4.82
N GLY A 601 65.34 18.25 3.89
CA GLY A 601 64.51 17.11 3.49
C GLY A 601 62.99 17.31 3.60
N GLY A 602 62.34 17.41 2.44
CA GLY A 602 60.90 17.23 2.33
C GLY A 602 60.41 17.35 0.89
N ASN A 603 60.28 16.22 0.18
CA ASN A 603 59.45 16.09 -1.02
C ASN A 603 58.80 14.69 -1.03
N ILE A 604 57.47 14.66 -0.99
CA ILE A 604 56.65 13.46 -1.27
C ILE A 604 56.12 13.60 -2.68
N ALA A 605 56.73 12.88 -3.63
CA ALA A 605 56.09 12.43 -4.86
C ALA A 605 56.88 11.25 -5.44
N ASN A 606 56.18 10.14 -5.65
CA ASN A 606 56.57 8.96 -6.43
C ASN A 606 57.73 8.08 -5.93
N SER A 607 57.42 7.15 -5.02
CA SER A 607 57.74 5.72 -5.17
C SER A 607 57.21 4.90 -3.97
N SER A 608 56.11 4.17 -4.13
CA SER A 608 55.79 2.92 -3.38
C SER A 608 54.32 2.48 -3.57
N MET A 609 53.92 2.13 -4.80
CA MET A 609 52.81 1.20 -4.99
C MET A 609 53.41 -0.14 -5.36
N ASN A 610 53.48 -1.06 -4.38
CA ASN A 610 53.43 -2.53 -4.54
C ASN A 610 53.76 -3.34 -3.25
N LYS A 611 53.61 -2.78 -2.04
CA LYS A 611 53.65 -3.58 -0.80
C LYS A 611 52.52 -3.31 0.22
N ASN A 612 51.67 -2.31 0.00
CA ASN A 612 50.63 -1.91 0.96
C ASN A 612 49.22 -2.49 0.67
N THR A 613 49.01 -3.18 -0.45
CA THR A 613 47.70 -3.75 -0.82
C THR A 613 47.46 -5.11 -0.15
N GLU A 614 48.48 -5.98 -0.07
CA GLU A 614 48.41 -7.28 0.62
C GLU A 614 48.21 -7.15 2.14
N LEU A 615 48.80 -6.12 2.75
CA LEU A 615 48.63 -5.83 4.19
C LEU A 615 47.22 -5.31 4.54
N LYS A 616 46.52 -4.64 3.61
CA LYS A 616 45.12 -4.20 3.79
C LYS A 616 44.13 -5.33 3.52
N ALA A 617 44.31 -6.11 2.46
CA ALA A 617 43.45 -7.25 2.16
C ALA A 617 43.44 -8.30 3.30
N SER A 618 44.64 -8.63 3.83
CA SER A 618 44.76 -9.53 4.98
C SER A 618 44.15 -8.98 6.28
N SER A 619 43.94 -7.67 6.40
CA SER A 619 43.26 -7.07 7.56
C SER A 619 41.73 -7.15 7.46
N ILE A 620 41.17 -7.03 6.25
CA ILE A 620 39.72 -7.12 5.98
C ILE A 620 39.25 -8.57 6.10
N GLU A 621 39.99 -9.52 5.53
CA GLU A 621 39.69 -10.94 5.65
C GLU A 621 39.68 -11.39 7.12
N ARG A 622 40.67 -10.97 7.91
CA ARG A 622 40.71 -11.25 9.36
C ARG A 622 39.51 -10.68 10.12
N ALA A 623 39.05 -9.49 9.74
CA ALA A 623 37.85 -8.89 10.34
C ALA A 623 36.59 -9.71 10.02
N TRP A 624 36.45 -10.18 8.77
CA TRP A 624 35.34 -11.05 8.37
C TRP A 624 35.38 -12.43 9.00
N GLN A 625 36.57 -13.01 9.17
CA GLN A 625 36.74 -14.25 9.93
C GLN A 625 36.23 -14.09 11.37
N GLU A 626 36.55 -12.97 12.03
CA GLU A 626 36.07 -12.71 13.39
C GLU A 626 34.55 -12.43 13.44
N ASN A 627 34.03 -11.60 12.53
CA ASN A 627 32.59 -11.35 12.43
C ASN A 627 31.81 -12.64 12.19
N TYR A 628 32.31 -13.51 11.31
CA TYR A 628 31.74 -14.83 11.08
C TYR A 628 31.80 -15.68 12.34
N ARG A 629 32.94 -15.75 13.03
CA ARG A 629 33.10 -16.52 14.28
C ARG A 629 32.06 -16.12 15.34
N LEU A 630 31.75 -14.82 15.42
CA LEU A 630 30.73 -14.28 16.32
C LEU A 630 29.28 -14.54 15.84
N ALA A 631 29.07 -14.70 14.53
CA ALA A 631 27.78 -14.99 13.90
C ALA A 631 27.46 -16.50 13.84
N GLU A 632 28.48 -17.35 13.78
CA GLU A 632 28.37 -18.79 13.53
C GLU A 632 27.37 -19.51 14.45
N PRO A 633 27.30 -19.24 15.77
CA PRO A 633 26.31 -19.89 16.62
C PRO A 633 24.85 -19.61 16.21
N LEU A 634 24.55 -18.37 15.81
CA LEU A 634 23.21 -17.98 15.33
C LEU A 634 22.91 -18.58 13.95
N ILE A 635 23.91 -18.64 13.06
CA ILE A 635 23.77 -19.28 11.75
C ILE A 635 23.50 -20.79 11.92
N LYS A 636 24.23 -21.45 12.82
CA LYS A 636 23.98 -22.86 13.17
C LYS A 636 22.59 -23.04 13.77
N GLN A 637 22.15 -22.15 14.66
CA GLN A 637 20.79 -22.18 15.19
C GLN A 637 19.75 -22.07 14.07
N ALA A 638 19.93 -21.16 13.11
CA ALA A 638 19.04 -21.03 11.96
C ALA A 638 18.98 -22.34 11.15
N CYS A 639 20.12 -22.99 10.90
CA CYS A 639 20.16 -24.26 10.19
C CYS A 639 19.47 -25.39 10.97
N THR A 640 19.78 -25.56 12.25
CA THR A 640 19.23 -26.66 13.07
C THR A 640 17.75 -26.51 13.35
N THR A 641 17.28 -25.29 13.59
CA THR A 641 15.87 -25.03 13.93
C THR A 641 14.97 -25.12 12.70
N SER A 642 15.47 -24.74 11.53
CA SER A 642 14.74 -24.80 10.27
C SER A 642 14.75 -26.21 9.64
N GLY A 643 15.82 -27.00 9.86
CA GLY A 643 16.04 -28.26 9.13
C GLY A 643 16.82 -28.07 7.82
N THR A 644 17.82 -27.18 7.83
CA THR A 644 18.74 -26.98 6.70
C THR A 644 20.01 -27.82 6.89
N PRO A 645 20.28 -28.83 6.04
CA PRO A 645 21.39 -29.76 6.25
C PRO A 645 22.75 -29.24 5.80
N GLY A 646 22.79 -28.40 4.77
CA GLY A 646 24.02 -27.89 4.17
C GLY A 646 23.87 -26.44 3.72
N LEU A 647 24.94 -25.67 3.91
CA LEU A 647 24.96 -24.25 3.60
C LEU A 647 26.37 -23.82 3.12
N ALA A 648 26.42 -23.01 2.07
CA ALA A 648 27.64 -22.46 1.49
C ALA A 648 27.56 -20.92 1.44
N ILE A 649 28.54 -20.24 2.00
CA ILE A 649 28.57 -18.79 2.19
C ILE A 649 29.77 -18.22 1.43
N GLY A 650 29.52 -17.19 0.62
CA GLY A 650 30.55 -16.37 0.00
C GLY A 650 30.38 -14.91 0.38
N ILE A 651 31.46 -14.29 0.84
CA ILE A 651 31.55 -12.86 1.15
C ILE A 651 32.54 -12.24 0.17
N PHE A 652 32.16 -11.11 -0.43
CA PHE A 652 32.88 -10.52 -1.54
C PHE A 652 32.78 -9.00 -1.56
N ASN A 653 33.69 -8.35 -2.29
CA ASN A 653 33.62 -6.94 -2.66
C ASN A 653 33.74 -6.79 -4.19
N HIS A 654 33.90 -5.57 -4.70
CA HIS A 654 34.10 -5.35 -6.13
C HIS A 654 35.39 -5.98 -6.70
N GLU A 655 36.40 -6.28 -5.87
CA GLU A 655 37.65 -6.92 -6.30
C GLU A 655 37.52 -8.44 -6.40
N GLY A 656 36.56 -9.04 -5.68
CA GLY A 656 36.28 -10.47 -5.72
C GLY A 656 35.99 -11.05 -4.34
N LYS A 657 36.34 -12.33 -4.15
CA LYS A 657 36.14 -13.06 -2.91
C LYS A 657 36.98 -12.48 -1.77
N ILE A 658 36.35 -12.28 -0.61
CA ILE A 658 37.02 -11.94 0.65
C ILE A 658 37.14 -13.18 1.54
N PHE A 659 36.02 -13.87 1.76
CA PHE A 659 35.91 -14.97 2.72
C PHE A 659 34.84 -15.95 2.28
N ASP A 660 35.04 -17.24 2.55
CA ASP A 660 34.04 -18.28 2.31
C ASP A 660 33.91 -19.22 3.51
N LYS A 661 32.73 -19.82 3.64
CA LYS A 661 32.48 -20.80 4.70
C LYS A 661 31.38 -21.79 4.33
N TYR A 662 31.55 -23.01 4.80
CA TYR A 662 30.68 -24.13 4.50
C TYR A 662 30.26 -24.83 5.79
N LEU A 663 28.98 -25.17 5.88
CA LEU A 663 28.37 -25.83 7.03
C LEU A 663 27.60 -27.06 6.57
N GLY A 664 27.64 -28.11 7.39
CA GLY A 664 26.82 -29.29 7.21
C GLY A 664 27.19 -30.15 5.99
N TYR A 665 26.18 -30.65 5.27
CA TYR A 665 26.34 -31.66 4.23
C TYR A 665 25.60 -31.33 2.93
N ARG A 666 26.29 -31.48 1.79
CA ARG A 666 25.71 -31.48 0.45
C ARG A 666 25.02 -32.82 0.12
N ASP A 667 25.51 -33.90 0.73
CA ASP A 667 24.93 -35.25 0.71
C ASP A 667 25.03 -35.84 2.13
N ILE A 668 23.88 -36.00 2.78
CA ILE A 668 23.77 -36.46 4.17
C ILE A 668 24.16 -37.93 4.28
N ASN A 669 23.73 -38.76 3.33
CA ASN A 669 23.95 -40.20 3.35
C ASN A 669 25.44 -40.53 3.22
N LYS A 670 26.15 -39.79 2.35
CA LYS A 670 27.60 -39.92 2.16
C LYS A 670 28.42 -39.03 3.10
N LYS A 671 27.78 -38.19 3.90
CA LYS A 671 28.42 -37.19 4.79
C LYS A 671 29.41 -36.29 4.05
N LEU A 672 29.09 -35.90 2.83
CA LEU A 672 29.92 -34.98 2.04
C LEU A 672 29.59 -33.55 2.41
N SER A 673 30.60 -32.77 2.80
CA SER A 673 30.43 -31.34 3.06
C SER A 673 30.33 -30.54 1.77
N PRO A 674 29.60 -29.41 1.76
CA PRO A 674 29.67 -28.46 0.67
C PRO A 674 31.06 -27.80 0.63
N ASP A 675 31.47 -27.39 -0.56
CA ASP A 675 32.71 -26.65 -0.83
C ASP A 675 32.44 -25.50 -1.81
N VAL A 676 33.50 -24.78 -2.20
CA VAL A 676 33.43 -23.60 -3.07
C VAL A 676 32.87 -23.91 -4.46
N GLU A 677 33.00 -25.15 -4.91
CA GLU A 677 32.61 -25.66 -6.24
C GLU A 677 31.30 -26.45 -6.23
N THR A 678 30.72 -26.71 -5.05
CA THR A 678 29.45 -27.44 -4.93
C THR A 678 28.34 -26.68 -5.65
N ILE A 679 27.68 -27.36 -6.59
CA ILE A 679 26.59 -26.81 -7.40
C ILE A 679 25.28 -26.89 -6.61
N PHE A 680 24.57 -25.77 -6.51
CA PHE A 680 23.22 -25.67 -5.95
C PHE A 680 22.26 -25.13 -7.00
N ASN A 681 20.97 -25.44 -6.87
CA ASN A 681 19.93 -24.69 -7.55
C ASN A 681 19.74 -23.34 -6.84
N ILE A 682 19.80 -22.23 -7.60
CA ILE A 682 19.75 -20.87 -7.03
C ILE A 682 18.35 -20.24 -7.10
N GLY A 683 17.36 -21.02 -7.57
CA GLY A 683 15.98 -20.59 -7.78
C GLY A 683 15.87 -19.19 -8.39
N SER A 684 15.04 -18.36 -7.78
CA SER A 684 14.72 -17.02 -8.27
C SER A 684 15.88 -16.01 -8.30
N MET A 685 17.07 -16.32 -7.78
CA MET A 685 18.26 -15.51 -8.07
C MET A 685 18.59 -15.49 -9.58
N CYS A 686 18.08 -16.46 -10.34
CA CYS A 686 18.08 -16.48 -11.81
C CYS A 686 17.52 -15.19 -12.45
N LYS A 687 16.60 -14.50 -11.77
CA LYS A 687 15.97 -13.28 -12.29
C LYS A 687 16.97 -12.14 -12.53
N GLY A 688 17.99 -12.02 -11.68
CA GLY A 688 19.08 -11.07 -11.87
C GLY A 688 19.89 -11.33 -13.14
N PHE A 689 20.09 -12.60 -13.50
CA PHE A 689 20.75 -12.99 -14.76
C PHE A 689 19.89 -12.67 -15.98
N THR A 690 18.58 -12.92 -15.90
CA THR A 690 17.65 -12.55 -16.99
C THR A 690 17.62 -11.04 -17.21
N ALA A 691 17.58 -10.25 -16.14
CA ALA A 691 17.62 -8.79 -16.25
C ALA A 691 18.94 -8.30 -16.88
N LEU A 692 20.08 -8.90 -16.52
CA LEU A 692 21.37 -8.59 -17.14
C LEU A 692 21.43 -9.01 -18.63
N ALA A 693 20.83 -10.16 -18.97
CA ALA A 693 20.74 -10.61 -20.36
C ALA A 693 19.94 -9.64 -21.24
N VAL A 694 18.82 -9.12 -20.72
CA VAL A 694 18.08 -8.04 -21.37
C VAL A 694 18.94 -6.78 -21.50
N ALA A 695 19.64 -6.37 -20.44
CA ALA A 695 20.52 -5.20 -20.50
C ALA A 695 21.60 -5.33 -21.59
N CYS A 696 22.20 -6.51 -21.76
CA CYS A 696 23.14 -6.77 -22.85
C CYS A 696 22.50 -6.59 -24.24
N LEU A 697 21.28 -7.09 -24.44
CA LEU A 697 20.55 -6.92 -25.70
C LEU A 697 20.15 -5.46 -25.95
N VAL A 698 19.88 -4.69 -24.90
CA VAL A 698 19.62 -3.24 -24.99
C VAL A 698 20.89 -2.48 -25.37
N THR A 699 22.03 -2.78 -24.73
CA THR A 699 23.33 -2.21 -25.10
C THR A 699 23.69 -2.52 -26.55
N ASP A 700 23.38 -3.73 -27.03
CA ASP A 700 23.60 -4.14 -28.42
C ASP A 700 22.63 -3.45 -29.41
N GLY A 701 21.66 -2.66 -28.94
CA GLY A 701 20.63 -2.03 -29.75
C GLY A 701 19.59 -3.00 -30.35
N LYS A 702 19.53 -4.24 -29.85
CA LYS A 702 18.63 -5.29 -30.35
C LYS A 702 17.26 -5.29 -29.67
N LEU A 703 17.17 -4.72 -28.48
CA LEU A 703 15.98 -4.67 -27.64
C LEU A 703 15.88 -3.28 -26.98
N HIS A 704 14.68 -2.84 -26.61
CA HIS A 704 14.49 -1.68 -25.74
C HIS A 704 13.69 -2.07 -24.50
N TRP A 705 13.99 -1.43 -23.36
CA TRP A 705 13.30 -1.69 -22.08
C TRP A 705 11.77 -1.54 -22.16
N ASP A 706 11.31 -0.61 -23.00
CA ASP A 706 9.89 -0.28 -23.16
C ASP A 706 9.25 -0.92 -24.40
N ASP A 707 9.97 -1.85 -25.07
CA ASP A 707 9.34 -2.69 -26.09
C ASP A 707 8.25 -3.56 -25.44
N ARG A 708 7.12 -3.70 -26.15
CA ARG A 708 6.06 -4.64 -25.80
C ARG A 708 6.49 -6.08 -26.06
N ILE A 709 6.01 -7.01 -25.26
CA ILE A 709 6.32 -8.44 -25.40
C ILE A 709 5.75 -9.01 -26.70
N ASP A 710 4.53 -8.61 -27.08
CA ASP A 710 3.84 -9.07 -28.29
C ASP A 710 4.48 -8.63 -29.62
N LYS A 711 5.41 -7.67 -29.56
CA LYS A 711 6.29 -7.32 -30.69
C LYS A 711 7.16 -8.52 -31.11
N TYR A 712 7.51 -9.39 -30.16
CA TYR A 712 8.43 -10.50 -30.37
C TYR A 712 7.76 -11.86 -30.31
N ILE A 713 6.72 -12.02 -29.47
CA ILE A 713 5.98 -13.26 -29.27
C ILE A 713 4.54 -13.06 -29.79
N GLU A 714 4.29 -13.51 -31.02
CA GLU A 714 3.03 -13.26 -31.72
C GLU A 714 1.84 -13.95 -31.05
N GLU A 715 2.07 -15.09 -30.42
CA GLU A 715 1.05 -15.86 -29.67
C GLU A 715 0.49 -15.08 -28.47
N LEU A 716 1.17 -14.02 -28.02
CA LEU A 716 0.75 -13.18 -26.90
C LEU A 716 0.06 -11.88 -27.36
N ARG A 717 -0.20 -11.67 -28.66
CA ARG A 717 -0.95 -10.49 -29.11
C ARG A 717 -2.34 -10.43 -28.48
N ASP A 718 -2.79 -9.20 -28.22
CA ASP A 718 -4.09 -8.89 -27.60
C ASP A 718 -4.27 -9.46 -26.18
N THR A 719 -3.18 -9.92 -25.54
CA THR A 719 -3.17 -10.36 -24.14
C THR A 719 -2.60 -9.27 -23.23
N GLN A 720 -2.92 -9.34 -21.93
CA GLN A 720 -2.40 -8.43 -20.92
C GLN A 720 -0.86 -8.45 -20.88
N ILE A 721 -0.26 -9.65 -20.87
CA ILE A 721 1.19 -9.82 -20.88
C ILE A 721 1.81 -9.32 -22.19
N GLY A 722 1.18 -9.58 -23.34
CA GLY A 722 1.68 -9.11 -24.63
C GLY A 722 1.77 -7.60 -24.71
N SER A 723 0.77 -6.89 -24.16
CA SER A 723 0.73 -5.44 -24.09
C SER A 723 1.70 -4.82 -23.06
N SER A 724 2.21 -5.63 -22.13
CA SER A 724 3.19 -5.20 -21.12
C SER A 724 4.58 -5.02 -21.74
N THR A 725 5.36 -4.06 -21.23
CA THR A 725 6.74 -3.88 -21.68
C THR A 725 7.70 -4.87 -21.02
N ILE A 726 8.91 -5.03 -21.57
CA ILE A 726 9.98 -5.82 -20.94
C ILE A 726 10.24 -5.34 -19.50
N ARG A 727 10.28 -4.02 -19.30
CA ARG A 727 10.40 -3.41 -17.96
C ARG A 727 9.24 -3.79 -17.05
N ASP A 728 8.00 -3.80 -17.56
CA ASP A 728 6.82 -4.16 -16.77
C ASP A 728 6.89 -5.61 -16.26
N ALA A 729 7.33 -6.53 -17.12
CA ALA A 729 7.48 -7.94 -16.76
C ALA A 729 8.63 -8.19 -15.75
N LEU A 730 9.79 -7.57 -15.97
CA LEU A 730 10.94 -7.72 -15.07
C LEU A 730 10.73 -7.09 -13.68
N SER A 731 9.80 -6.14 -13.55
CA SER A 731 9.47 -5.47 -12.29
C SER A 731 8.17 -5.94 -11.63
N HIS A 732 7.60 -7.07 -12.06
CA HIS A 732 6.39 -7.67 -11.47
C HIS A 732 5.18 -6.72 -11.44
N ARG A 733 5.03 -5.89 -12.48
CA ARG A 733 3.98 -4.87 -12.56
C ARG A 733 3.02 -5.06 -13.73
N THR A 734 2.86 -6.31 -14.17
CA THR A 734 1.98 -6.69 -15.28
C THR A 734 0.51 -6.82 -14.87
N GLY A 735 0.23 -6.99 -13.56
CA GLY A 735 -1.11 -7.25 -13.04
C GLY A 735 -1.58 -8.71 -13.15
N LEU A 736 -0.71 -9.62 -13.63
CA LEU A 736 -1.03 -11.03 -13.87
C LEU A 736 -0.98 -11.87 -12.59
N SER A 737 -1.90 -12.84 -12.51
CA SER A 737 -1.91 -13.87 -11.47
C SER A 737 -0.63 -14.71 -11.47
N ARG A 738 -0.18 -15.11 -10.28
CA ARG A 738 1.08 -15.85 -10.12
C ARG A 738 1.01 -17.22 -10.79
N SER A 739 -0.09 -17.95 -10.61
CA SER A 739 -0.40 -19.23 -11.29
C SER A 739 0.68 -20.34 -11.20
N ASP A 740 1.59 -20.29 -10.21
CA ASP A 740 2.68 -21.29 -10.06
C ASP A 740 2.18 -22.73 -9.92
N ALA A 741 1.00 -22.91 -9.31
CA ALA A 741 0.37 -24.21 -9.10
C ALA A 741 -0.07 -24.92 -10.41
N LEU A 742 -0.11 -24.20 -11.53
CA LEU A 742 -0.43 -24.80 -12.83
C LEU A 742 0.77 -25.47 -13.50
N PHE A 743 1.99 -25.27 -13.00
CA PHE A 743 3.18 -25.84 -13.61
C PHE A 743 4.14 -26.55 -12.64
N ILE A 744 4.11 -26.25 -11.35
CA ILE A 744 4.92 -26.92 -10.32
C ILE A 744 4.08 -28.02 -9.66
N GLY A 745 4.54 -29.27 -9.78
CA GLY A 745 3.95 -30.44 -9.15
C GLY A 745 4.77 -30.97 -7.96
N SER A 746 4.38 -32.16 -7.50
CA SER A 746 5.05 -33.03 -6.54
C SER A 746 6.46 -33.37 -6.95
N ASP A 747 7.35 -33.54 -5.97
CA ASP A 747 8.74 -33.98 -6.16
C ASP A 747 9.46 -33.24 -7.31
N ASN A 748 9.21 -31.93 -7.39
CA ASN A 748 9.75 -31.02 -8.40
C ASN A 748 9.40 -31.38 -9.87
N GLN A 749 8.37 -32.20 -10.10
CA GLN A 749 7.85 -32.48 -11.43
C GLN A 749 7.20 -31.24 -12.05
N LEU A 750 7.28 -31.15 -13.38
CA LEU A 750 6.67 -30.06 -14.13
C LEU A 750 5.40 -30.56 -14.85
N LEU A 751 4.31 -29.83 -14.65
CA LEU A 751 2.99 -30.20 -15.18
C LEU A 751 2.75 -29.72 -16.61
N LEU A 752 3.60 -28.81 -17.09
CA LEU A 752 3.54 -28.20 -18.41
C LEU A 752 4.92 -28.20 -19.06
N SER A 753 4.94 -28.48 -20.36
CA SER A 753 6.09 -28.15 -21.21
C SER A 753 6.27 -26.64 -21.37
N LYS A 754 7.44 -26.21 -21.85
CA LYS A 754 7.71 -24.79 -22.15
C LYS A 754 6.66 -24.19 -23.10
N ALA A 755 6.31 -24.89 -24.18
CA ALA A 755 5.32 -24.44 -25.16
C ALA A 755 3.89 -24.35 -24.58
N GLN A 756 3.49 -25.33 -23.76
CA GLN A 756 2.22 -25.27 -23.03
C GLN A 756 2.20 -24.12 -22.04
N GLY A 757 3.33 -23.82 -21.37
CA GLY A 757 3.47 -22.66 -20.49
C GLY A 757 3.28 -21.32 -21.22
N THR A 758 3.86 -21.17 -22.41
CA THR A 758 3.64 -19.97 -23.25
C THR A 758 2.18 -19.86 -23.71
N SER A 759 1.56 -20.98 -24.07
CA SER A 759 0.15 -21.01 -24.49
C SER A 759 -0.81 -20.73 -23.33
N LEU A 760 -0.50 -21.22 -22.12
CA LEU A 760 -1.24 -20.90 -20.89
C LEU A 760 -1.19 -19.40 -20.59
N LEU A 761 0.00 -18.81 -20.72
CA LEU A 761 0.23 -17.39 -20.46
C LEU A 761 -0.66 -16.48 -21.33
N ALA A 762 -1.04 -16.91 -22.54
CA ALA A 762 -1.95 -16.17 -23.40
C ALA A 762 -3.38 -16.03 -22.83
N SER A 763 -3.80 -16.94 -21.94
CA SER A 763 -5.14 -16.92 -21.34
C SER A 763 -5.16 -16.45 -19.88
N LEU A 764 -4.01 -16.06 -19.31
CA LEU A 764 -3.98 -15.58 -17.93
C LEU A 764 -4.56 -14.16 -17.89
N GLY A 765 -5.67 -14.01 -17.16
CA GLY A 765 -6.34 -12.73 -16.93
C GLY A 765 -5.53 -11.77 -16.06
N SER A 766 -5.83 -10.47 -16.17
CA SER A 766 -5.30 -9.44 -15.27
C SER A 766 -6.15 -9.40 -14.00
N ASN A 767 -5.53 -9.64 -12.84
CA ASN A 767 -6.20 -9.55 -11.54
C ASN A 767 -6.24 -8.11 -11.01
N ARG A 768 -5.23 -7.32 -11.40
CA ARG A 768 -5.12 -5.90 -11.12
C ARG A 768 -4.80 -5.15 -12.41
N PRO A 769 -5.19 -3.88 -12.53
CA PRO A 769 -4.64 -3.00 -13.56
C PRO A 769 -3.09 -3.05 -13.58
N PRO A 770 -2.46 -3.10 -14.77
CA PRO A 770 -1.00 -3.06 -14.87
C PRO A 770 -0.44 -1.82 -14.19
N ARG A 771 0.76 -1.95 -13.63
CA ARG A 771 1.52 -0.88 -12.93
C ARG A 771 0.87 -0.34 -11.66
N GLN A 772 -0.21 -0.95 -11.16
CA GLN A 772 -0.88 -0.51 -9.94
C GLN A 772 -0.31 -1.15 -8.67
N GLU A 773 0.02 -2.44 -8.71
CA GLU A 773 0.47 -3.21 -7.54
C GLU A 773 1.59 -4.18 -7.94
N PHE A 774 2.45 -4.50 -6.98
CA PHE A 774 3.44 -5.56 -7.11
C PHE A 774 2.77 -6.94 -7.02
N ILE A 775 2.87 -7.74 -8.08
CA ILE A 775 2.44 -9.14 -8.05
C ILE A 775 3.57 -10.01 -8.58
N TYR A 776 4.22 -10.74 -7.67
CA TYR A 776 5.33 -11.62 -8.02
C TYR A 776 4.89 -12.68 -9.05
N ASN A 777 5.51 -12.66 -10.23
CA ASN A 777 5.06 -13.45 -11.36
C ASN A 777 6.21 -14.12 -12.12
N ASN A 778 6.27 -15.45 -12.07
CA ASN A 778 7.28 -16.23 -12.80
C ASN A 778 7.00 -16.30 -14.31
N PHE A 779 5.74 -16.24 -14.73
CA PHE A 779 5.36 -16.22 -16.14
C PHE A 779 5.77 -14.93 -16.87
N GLY A 780 5.81 -13.79 -16.17
CA GLY A 780 6.37 -12.54 -16.70
C GLY A 780 7.84 -12.73 -17.10
N TYR A 781 8.63 -13.38 -16.24
CA TYR A 781 10.02 -13.74 -16.57
C TYR A 781 10.09 -14.76 -17.70
N HIS A 782 9.21 -15.76 -17.72
CA HIS A 782 9.11 -16.73 -18.81
C HIS A 782 8.92 -16.04 -20.17
N ALA A 783 7.99 -15.08 -20.27
CA ALA A 783 7.79 -14.30 -21.49
C ALA A 783 9.06 -13.54 -21.91
N VAL A 784 9.73 -12.86 -20.97
CA VAL A 784 11.00 -12.16 -21.25
C VAL A 784 12.09 -13.13 -21.69
N GLY A 785 12.14 -14.34 -21.13
CA GLY A 785 13.01 -15.42 -21.58
C GLY A 785 12.77 -15.78 -23.05
N CYS A 786 11.50 -15.94 -23.45
CA CYS A 786 11.14 -16.22 -24.84
C CYS A 786 11.52 -15.05 -25.77
N VAL A 787 11.39 -13.80 -25.30
CA VAL A 787 11.86 -12.62 -26.06
C VAL A 787 13.38 -12.66 -26.26
N ILE A 788 14.16 -13.00 -25.22
CA ILE A 788 15.61 -13.16 -25.34
C ILE A 788 15.93 -14.20 -26.42
N GLU A 789 15.28 -15.37 -26.40
CA GLU A 789 15.52 -16.42 -27.39
C GLU A 789 15.21 -15.95 -28.82
N LYS A 790 14.09 -15.25 -28.98
CA LYS A 790 13.67 -14.71 -30.28
C LYS A 790 14.66 -13.67 -30.82
N VAL A 791 15.09 -12.74 -29.98
CA VAL A 791 15.97 -11.62 -30.36
C VAL A 791 17.41 -12.08 -30.55
N ALA A 792 17.88 -13.02 -29.72
CA ALA A 792 19.22 -13.58 -29.82
C ALA A 792 19.35 -14.62 -30.94
N SER A 793 18.24 -15.26 -31.36
CA SER A 793 18.26 -16.44 -32.22
C SER A 793 19.11 -17.59 -31.64
N MET A 794 19.05 -17.74 -30.32
CA MET A 794 19.75 -18.74 -29.51
C MET A 794 18.81 -19.19 -28.40
N SER A 795 18.98 -20.40 -27.85
CA SER A 795 18.29 -20.73 -26.60
C SER A 795 18.75 -19.81 -25.48
N TYR A 796 17.92 -19.65 -24.45
CA TYR A 796 18.26 -18.80 -23.30
C TYR A 796 19.54 -19.28 -22.60
N GLY A 797 19.70 -20.60 -22.49
CA GLY A 797 20.89 -21.22 -21.95
C GLY A 797 22.15 -20.89 -22.74
N GLU A 798 22.10 -21.05 -24.06
CA GLU A 798 23.23 -20.72 -24.95
C GLU A 798 23.56 -19.23 -24.92
N PHE A 799 22.55 -18.36 -24.86
CA PHE A 799 22.79 -16.92 -24.78
C PHE A 799 23.52 -16.56 -23.48
N LEU A 800 23.08 -17.07 -22.33
CA LEU A 800 23.76 -16.82 -21.05
C LEU A 800 25.17 -17.40 -21.04
N GLU A 801 25.35 -18.62 -21.56
CA GLU A 801 26.65 -19.27 -21.66
C GLU A 801 27.65 -18.42 -22.44
N GLU A 802 27.28 -17.99 -23.65
CA GLU A 802 28.17 -17.25 -24.56
C GLU A 802 28.37 -15.79 -24.14
N ARG A 803 27.34 -15.14 -23.58
CA ARG A 803 27.37 -13.70 -23.28
C ARG A 803 27.77 -13.37 -21.86
N ILE A 804 27.55 -14.27 -20.91
CA ILE A 804 27.73 -13.97 -19.49
C ILE A 804 28.67 -14.98 -18.84
N PHE A 805 28.39 -16.29 -18.91
CA PHE A 805 29.15 -17.27 -18.13
C PHE A 805 30.58 -17.44 -18.63
N LYS A 806 30.79 -17.71 -19.93
CA LYS A 806 32.14 -17.87 -20.49
C LYS A 806 33.00 -16.61 -20.36
N PRO A 807 32.51 -15.40 -20.71
CA PRO A 807 33.34 -14.20 -20.61
C PRO A 807 33.71 -13.83 -19.16
N LEU A 808 32.85 -14.15 -18.18
CA LEU A 808 33.14 -13.93 -16.76
C LEU A 808 33.92 -15.09 -16.12
N GLY A 809 34.07 -16.24 -16.80
CA GLY A 809 34.76 -17.41 -16.26
C GLY A 809 33.92 -18.24 -15.28
N MET A 810 32.60 -18.19 -15.39
CA MET A 810 31.65 -18.96 -14.57
C MET A 810 31.48 -20.39 -15.10
N SER A 811 32.54 -21.20 -14.97
CA SER A 811 32.63 -22.52 -15.60
C SER A 811 31.81 -23.65 -14.94
N ARG A 812 31.15 -23.37 -13.82
CA ARG A 812 30.28 -24.27 -13.05
C ARG A 812 28.90 -23.66 -12.81
N THR A 813 28.48 -22.74 -13.68
CA THR A 813 27.11 -22.25 -13.75
C THR A 813 26.41 -22.88 -14.94
N PHE A 814 25.21 -23.42 -14.70
CA PHE A 814 24.46 -24.19 -15.71
C PHE A 814 23.01 -23.73 -15.78
N THR A 815 22.41 -23.84 -16.95
CA THR A 815 20.97 -23.63 -17.18
C THR A 815 20.22 -24.95 -17.45
N THR A 816 20.94 -26.06 -17.41
CA THR A 816 20.43 -27.43 -17.50
C THR A 816 20.51 -28.11 -16.13
N VAL A 817 19.80 -29.24 -15.98
CA VAL A 817 20.05 -30.13 -14.84
C VAL A 817 21.46 -30.70 -15.01
N PRO A 818 22.35 -30.63 -13.99
CA PRO A 818 23.71 -31.10 -14.11
C PRO A 818 23.67 -32.61 -14.37
N PRO A 819 24.55 -33.14 -15.24
CA PRO A 819 24.58 -34.57 -15.52
C PRO A 819 24.92 -35.37 -14.26
N ASP A 820 24.43 -36.61 -14.15
CA ASP A 820 24.71 -37.57 -13.06
C ASP A 820 26.23 -37.83 -12.83
N LEU A 821 27.08 -37.36 -13.76
CA LEU A 821 28.55 -37.51 -13.73
C LEU A 821 29.28 -36.44 -12.92
N ASP A 822 28.64 -35.33 -12.52
CA ASP A 822 29.25 -34.36 -11.59
C ASP A 822 28.95 -34.80 -10.15
N ASP A 823 29.98 -35.22 -9.42
CA ASP A 823 29.88 -35.71 -8.04
C ASP A 823 29.91 -34.58 -6.99
N ASN A 824 30.02 -33.32 -7.42
CA ASN A 824 30.02 -32.15 -6.57
C ASN A 824 28.76 -31.29 -6.79
N VAL A 825 27.62 -31.94 -6.71
CA VAL A 825 26.27 -31.35 -6.73
C VAL A 825 25.62 -31.55 -5.36
N SER A 826 24.90 -30.54 -4.89
CA SER A 826 24.12 -30.61 -3.66
C SER A 826 22.80 -31.32 -3.88
N LEU A 827 22.49 -32.31 -3.03
CA LEU A 827 21.19 -32.98 -3.02
C LEU A 827 20.16 -32.12 -2.30
N ALA A 828 18.90 -32.22 -2.72
CA ALA A 828 17.81 -31.40 -2.21
C ALA A 828 17.05 -32.11 -1.08
N TYR A 829 16.75 -31.39 0.01
CA TYR A 829 16.12 -31.96 1.20
C TYR A 829 14.95 -31.13 1.73
N ILE A 830 13.98 -31.77 2.36
CA ILE A 830 12.90 -31.09 3.08
C ILE A 830 12.68 -31.75 4.46
N PRO A 831 12.44 -30.96 5.52
CA PRO A 831 12.27 -31.50 6.86
C PRO A 831 10.81 -31.92 7.15
N TYR A 832 10.64 -33.09 7.77
CA TYR A 832 9.40 -33.46 8.46
C TYR A 832 9.19 -32.58 9.70
N PHE A 833 8.04 -32.75 10.35
CA PHE A 833 7.71 -32.04 11.58
C PHE A 833 8.75 -32.29 12.71
N ASN A 834 9.27 -33.51 12.80
CA ASN A 834 10.29 -33.94 13.77
C ASN A 834 11.73 -33.56 13.37
N LEU A 835 11.92 -32.81 12.27
CA LEU A 835 13.21 -32.42 11.68
C LEU A 835 14.03 -33.57 11.05
N GLU A 836 13.46 -34.77 10.92
CA GLU A 836 14.03 -35.76 10.00
C GLU A 836 13.97 -35.22 8.57
N LEU A 837 14.91 -35.62 7.72
CA LEU A 837 15.08 -35.04 6.40
C LEU A 837 14.71 -36.05 5.31
N ARG A 838 13.78 -35.66 4.44
CA ARG A 838 13.46 -36.38 3.21
C ARG A 838 14.30 -35.82 2.06
N GLN A 839 15.00 -36.69 1.35
CA GLN A 839 15.63 -36.31 0.08
C GLN A 839 14.56 -36.24 -1.01
N VAL A 840 14.58 -35.15 -1.79
CA VAL A 840 13.70 -34.95 -2.95
C VAL A 840 14.51 -34.85 -4.24
N PRO A 841 13.90 -35.08 -5.42
CA PRO A 841 14.56 -34.79 -6.69
C PRO A 841 15.00 -33.33 -6.76
N ILE A 842 16.15 -33.07 -7.38
CA ILE A 842 16.62 -31.70 -7.62
C ILE A 842 15.60 -30.98 -8.53
N PRO A 843 15.29 -29.69 -8.30
CA PRO A 843 14.37 -28.94 -9.14
C PRO A 843 14.67 -29.09 -10.64
N LEU A 844 13.65 -29.43 -11.44
CA LEU A 844 13.80 -29.76 -12.87
C LEU A 844 13.76 -28.54 -13.80
N ILE A 845 13.43 -27.35 -13.28
CA ILE A 845 13.37 -26.11 -14.07
C ILE A 845 14.73 -25.87 -14.75
N SER A 846 14.74 -25.73 -16.07
CA SER A 846 15.92 -25.59 -16.92
C SER A 846 15.55 -24.86 -18.22
N SER A 847 16.52 -24.53 -19.08
CA SER A 847 16.31 -23.75 -20.32
C SER A 847 15.15 -24.21 -21.22
N ASP A 848 14.85 -25.51 -21.20
CA ASP A 848 13.84 -26.13 -22.07
C ASP A 848 12.47 -26.32 -21.40
N THR A 849 12.31 -25.82 -20.17
CA THR A 849 11.08 -26.00 -19.39
C THR A 849 10.30 -24.70 -19.24
N VAL A 850 9.07 -24.78 -18.74
CA VAL A 850 8.33 -23.61 -18.25
C VAL A 850 9.10 -22.91 -17.12
N ALA A 851 8.93 -21.59 -16.99
CA ALA A 851 9.59 -20.72 -16.00
C ALA A 851 11.15 -20.73 -16.00
N PHE A 852 11.78 -21.20 -17.08
CA PHE A 852 13.24 -21.34 -17.23
C PHE A 852 14.07 -20.10 -16.85
N SER A 853 13.68 -18.92 -17.35
CA SER A 853 14.33 -17.63 -17.06
C SER A 853 14.02 -17.10 -15.66
N ALA A 854 13.02 -17.66 -14.98
CA ALA A 854 12.65 -17.26 -13.63
C ALA A 854 13.43 -18.01 -12.55
N GLY A 855 13.91 -19.22 -12.82
CA GLY A 855 14.49 -20.10 -11.78
C GLY A 855 15.37 -21.27 -12.27
N GLY A 856 15.78 -21.30 -13.53
CA GLY A 856 16.44 -22.47 -14.16
C GLY A 856 17.96 -22.56 -13.99
N ILE A 857 18.59 -21.61 -13.28
CA ILE A 857 20.05 -21.57 -13.10
C ILE A 857 20.49 -22.39 -11.88
N ARG A 858 21.65 -23.04 -12.03
CA ARG A 858 22.40 -23.71 -10.97
C ARG A 858 23.82 -23.19 -10.96
N SER A 859 24.41 -23.01 -9.79
CA SER A 859 25.75 -22.43 -9.66
C SER A 859 26.41 -22.85 -8.35
N CYS A 860 27.71 -22.60 -8.24
CA CYS A 860 28.47 -22.68 -7.00
C CYS A 860 28.78 -21.29 -6.44
N THR A 861 29.27 -21.24 -5.19
CA THR A 861 29.65 -19.99 -4.53
C THR A 861 30.80 -19.28 -5.27
N ARG A 862 31.77 -20.01 -5.83
CA ARG A 862 32.87 -19.41 -6.62
C ARG A 862 32.32 -18.54 -7.75
N ASP A 863 31.46 -19.10 -8.58
CA ASP A 863 30.97 -18.45 -9.79
C ASP A 863 29.97 -17.34 -9.48
N LEU A 864 29.14 -17.50 -8.44
CA LEU A 864 28.25 -16.43 -8.00
C LEU A 864 29.01 -15.24 -7.42
N VAL A 865 30.10 -15.48 -6.69
CA VAL A 865 30.97 -14.39 -6.23
C VAL A 865 31.55 -13.62 -7.41
N ILE A 866 32.01 -14.31 -8.47
CA ILE A 866 32.45 -13.65 -9.71
C ILE A 866 31.35 -12.76 -10.28
N PHE A 867 30.14 -13.31 -10.45
CA PHE A 867 29.00 -12.58 -11.01
C PHE A 867 28.60 -11.36 -10.19
N TYR A 868 28.46 -11.51 -8.87
CA TYR A 868 28.01 -10.43 -8.01
C TYR A 868 29.10 -9.40 -7.73
N SER A 869 30.37 -9.79 -7.64
CA SER A 869 31.50 -8.85 -7.62
C SER A 869 31.56 -8.02 -8.90
N PHE A 870 31.29 -8.64 -10.06
CA PHE A 870 31.17 -7.92 -11.33
C PHE A 870 30.08 -6.84 -11.28
N LEU A 871 28.86 -7.19 -10.80
CA LEU A 871 27.77 -6.23 -10.66
C LEU A 871 28.10 -5.12 -9.66
N LEU A 872 28.66 -5.48 -8.51
CA LEU A 872 29.07 -4.53 -7.48
C LEU A 872 30.10 -3.54 -8.02
N ARG A 873 31.12 -4.04 -8.75
CA ARG A 873 32.14 -3.23 -9.43
C ARG A 873 31.53 -2.28 -10.47
N ALA A 874 30.55 -2.74 -11.25
CA ALA A 874 29.86 -1.89 -12.21
C ALA A 874 29.18 -0.72 -11.51
N ILE A 875 28.43 -1.01 -10.44
CA ILE A 875 27.68 -0.01 -9.67
C ILE A 875 28.63 0.98 -8.99
N THR A 876 29.69 0.51 -8.34
CA THR A 876 30.61 1.35 -7.56
C THR A 876 31.51 2.21 -8.44
N THR A 877 31.98 1.68 -9.57
CA THR A 877 32.88 2.43 -10.47
C THR A 877 32.15 3.33 -11.46
N SER A 878 30.86 3.07 -11.72
CA SER A 878 30.06 3.80 -12.71
C SER A 878 30.69 3.81 -14.12
N LYS A 879 31.39 2.73 -14.48
CA LYS A 879 32.09 2.58 -15.76
C LYS A 879 31.52 1.42 -16.56
N ASN A 880 31.59 1.56 -17.89
CA ASN A 880 31.30 0.47 -18.81
C ASN A 880 32.25 -0.68 -18.53
N ILE A 881 31.73 -1.91 -18.62
CA ILE A 881 32.51 -3.12 -18.38
C ILE A 881 32.69 -3.88 -19.68
N GLU A 882 33.96 -4.09 -20.05
CA GLU A 882 34.33 -4.66 -21.35
C GLU A 882 34.10 -6.18 -21.42
N GLU A 883 34.22 -6.90 -20.29
CA GLU A 883 34.13 -8.36 -20.22
C GLU A 883 32.90 -8.93 -20.94
N ILE A 884 31.73 -8.31 -20.75
CA ILE A 884 30.47 -8.70 -21.42
C ILE A 884 29.94 -7.64 -22.40
N ARG A 885 30.72 -6.59 -22.67
CA ARG A 885 30.38 -5.44 -23.54
C ARG A 885 29.06 -4.77 -23.15
N ILE A 886 28.92 -4.40 -21.87
CA ILE A 886 27.71 -3.75 -21.37
C ILE A 886 27.95 -2.26 -21.06
N ASP A 887 27.00 -1.41 -21.48
CA ASP A 887 26.99 0.00 -21.10
C ASP A 887 26.51 0.13 -19.65
N TYR A 888 27.23 0.93 -18.85
CA TYR A 888 26.88 1.15 -17.46
C TYR A 888 25.45 1.70 -17.29
N LYS A 889 24.95 2.51 -18.23
CA LYS A 889 23.58 3.05 -18.18
C LYS A 889 22.54 1.94 -18.23
N ASP A 890 22.72 0.95 -19.09
CA ASP A 890 21.79 -0.18 -19.22
C ASP A 890 21.90 -1.11 -18.02
N LEU A 891 23.12 -1.36 -17.53
CA LEU A 891 23.31 -2.11 -16.29
C LEU A 891 22.67 -1.39 -15.09
N ARG A 892 22.86 -0.07 -14.96
CA ARG A 892 22.26 0.74 -13.88
C ARG A 892 20.74 0.64 -13.90
N THR A 893 20.13 0.56 -15.08
CA THR A 893 18.67 0.49 -15.24
C THR A 893 18.07 -0.71 -14.49
N ILE A 894 18.79 -1.84 -14.36
CA ILE A 894 18.25 -3.03 -13.67
C ILE A 894 18.12 -2.84 -12.14
N PHE A 895 18.79 -1.83 -11.59
CA PHE A 895 18.79 -1.49 -10.17
C PHE A 895 17.93 -0.26 -9.83
N GLU A 896 17.27 0.33 -10.82
CA GLU A 896 16.36 1.47 -10.62
C GLU A 896 15.02 1.01 -10.05
N ALA A 897 14.52 1.73 -9.04
CA ALA A 897 13.23 1.44 -8.42
C ALA A 897 12.10 1.48 -9.47
N ALA A 898 11.30 0.43 -9.55
CA ALA A 898 10.28 0.28 -10.58
C ALA A 898 8.86 0.05 -10.02
N MET A 899 8.74 -0.64 -8.88
CA MET A 899 7.46 -0.95 -8.23
C MET A 899 7.62 -1.01 -6.70
N PRO A 900 6.89 -0.21 -5.90
CA PRO A 900 6.93 -0.33 -4.43
C PRO A 900 6.50 -1.72 -3.93
N LEU A 901 7.16 -2.23 -2.89
CA LEU A 901 6.73 -3.47 -2.23
C LEU A 901 5.66 -3.16 -1.18
N LYS A 902 4.69 -4.07 -1.03
CA LYS A 902 3.59 -3.94 -0.06
C LYS A 902 4.02 -4.46 1.30
N VAL A 903 4.67 -3.61 2.08
CA VAL A 903 5.18 -3.96 3.42
C VAL A 903 4.36 -3.24 4.49
N THR A 904 3.94 -3.99 5.50
CA THR A 904 3.09 -3.50 6.60
C THR A 904 3.78 -2.45 7.48
N SER A 905 5.12 -2.47 7.53
CA SER A 905 5.93 -1.66 8.44
C SER A 905 7.26 -1.20 7.81
N SER A 906 7.20 -0.52 6.65
CA SER A 906 8.40 0.04 6.02
C SER A 906 8.82 1.38 6.67
N LEU A 907 10.07 1.46 7.14
CA LEU A 907 10.63 2.70 7.72
C LEU A 907 11.16 3.67 6.66
N ARG A 908 11.64 3.13 5.53
CA ARG A 908 12.23 3.89 4.43
C ARG A 908 11.78 3.31 3.07
N GLU A 909 12.41 3.74 1.98
CA GLU A 909 12.10 3.23 0.64
C GLU A 909 12.34 1.73 0.55
N GLN A 910 11.35 1.02 0.00
CA GLN A 910 11.47 -0.37 -0.37
C GLN A 910 10.67 -0.63 -1.64
N SER A 911 11.37 -1.10 -2.67
CA SER A 911 10.81 -1.32 -3.99
C SER A 911 11.46 -2.52 -4.67
N TYR A 912 10.83 -2.98 -5.73
CA TYR A 912 11.40 -3.93 -6.67
C TYR A 912 11.87 -3.17 -7.91
N ALA A 913 13.08 -3.49 -8.35
CA ALA A 913 13.72 -3.02 -9.58
C ALA A 913 13.52 -4.07 -10.69
N LEU A 914 14.51 -4.31 -11.56
CA LEU A 914 14.44 -5.36 -12.58
C LEU A 914 15.21 -6.59 -12.10
N GLY A 915 14.51 -7.51 -11.45
CA GLY A 915 15.11 -8.75 -10.90
C GLY A 915 15.81 -8.58 -9.56
N TRP A 916 15.61 -7.43 -8.89
CA TRP A 916 16.27 -7.07 -7.64
C TRP A 916 15.30 -6.38 -6.70
N THR A 917 15.31 -6.74 -5.42
CA THR A 917 14.71 -5.91 -4.40
C THR A 917 15.69 -4.81 -4.00
N ARG A 918 15.17 -3.61 -3.85
CA ARG A 918 15.86 -2.42 -3.37
C ARG A 918 15.29 -2.07 -2.00
N THR A 919 16.15 -1.92 -1.01
CA THR A 919 15.74 -1.58 0.35
C THR A 919 16.69 -0.57 0.95
N GLN A 920 16.17 0.58 1.34
CA GLN A 920 16.94 1.59 2.08
C GLN A 920 16.93 1.25 3.56
N LEU A 921 18.07 0.92 4.14
CA LEU A 921 18.22 0.65 5.57
C LEU A 921 18.18 1.97 6.38
N PRO A 922 17.71 1.95 7.66
CA PRO A 922 17.18 0.79 8.35
C PRO A 922 15.80 0.39 7.84
N ASN A 923 15.57 -0.90 7.66
CA ASN A 923 14.26 -1.42 7.27
C ASN A 923 14.12 -2.91 7.58
N GLN A 924 12.90 -3.42 7.51
CA GLN A 924 12.65 -4.85 7.46
C GLN A 924 13.04 -5.41 6.09
N VAL A 925 13.59 -6.63 6.11
CA VAL A 925 13.94 -7.41 4.93
C VAL A 925 13.36 -8.81 5.16
N SER A 926 12.89 -9.47 4.09
CA SER A 926 12.37 -10.86 4.00
C SER A 926 11.19 -10.98 3.02
N GLU A 927 10.68 -9.87 2.49
CA GLU A 927 9.43 -9.81 1.71
C GLU A 927 9.33 -10.81 0.55
N ILE A 928 10.46 -11.10 -0.09
CA ILE A 928 10.56 -12.02 -1.24
C ILE A 928 11.38 -13.29 -0.95
N THR A 929 11.53 -13.65 0.33
CA THR A 929 12.27 -14.85 0.77
C THR A 929 11.30 -15.94 1.25
N GLY A 930 11.83 -17.12 1.57
CA GLY A 930 11.02 -18.19 2.19
C GLY A 930 10.58 -17.85 3.61
N ASN A 931 11.06 -16.74 4.18
CA ASN A 931 10.60 -16.25 5.46
C ASN A 931 9.32 -15.41 5.37
N SER A 932 8.95 -14.89 4.20
CA SER A 932 7.80 -13.97 4.03
C SER A 932 6.49 -14.52 4.60
N GLY A 933 5.77 -13.71 5.37
CA GLY A 933 4.48 -14.06 5.99
C GLY A 933 4.54 -15.06 7.16
N LEU A 934 5.73 -15.53 7.56
CA LEU A 934 5.90 -16.37 8.74
C LEU A 934 5.77 -15.59 10.05
N LEU A 935 6.06 -14.29 10.04
CA LEU A 935 6.00 -13.42 11.22
C LEU A 935 5.13 -12.19 10.91
N GLU A 936 4.57 -11.60 11.97
CA GLU A 936 3.83 -10.33 11.86
C GLU A 936 4.80 -9.15 11.75
N GLU A 937 5.95 -9.24 12.43
CA GLU A 937 7.02 -8.26 12.35
C GLU A 937 8.38 -8.96 12.20
N TYR A 938 9.23 -8.40 11.36
CA TYR A 938 10.61 -8.83 11.14
C TYR A 938 11.58 -7.90 11.87
N PRO A 939 12.81 -8.36 12.16
CA PRO A 939 13.84 -7.48 12.67
C PRO A 939 14.14 -6.34 11.69
N THR A 940 14.34 -5.14 12.22
CA THR A 940 14.83 -4.01 11.43
C THR A 940 16.35 -4.11 11.32
N LEU A 941 16.86 -4.14 10.09
CA LEU A 941 18.28 -4.25 9.78
C LEU A 941 18.90 -2.86 9.56
N GLY A 942 20.09 -2.58 10.11
CA GLY A 942 20.92 -1.41 9.76
C GLY A 942 20.74 -0.12 10.60
N ASN A 943 21.46 0.94 10.22
CA ASN A 943 21.66 2.14 11.04
C ASN A 943 20.63 3.25 10.85
N TYR A 944 19.87 3.58 11.91
CA TYR A 944 18.93 4.70 11.95
C TYR A 944 19.51 6.05 11.55
N GLU A 945 20.79 6.31 11.83
CA GLU A 945 21.44 7.60 11.56
C GLU A 945 22.00 7.70 10.13
N LYS A 946 22.74 6.69 9.66
CA LYS A 946 23.47 6.80 8.39
C LYS A 946 22.63 6.38 7.18
N GLY A 947 21.81 5.34 7.33
CA GLY A 947 21.11 4.69 6.24
C GLY A 947 22.02 4.12 5.15
N SER A 948 21.63 3.01 4.53
CA SER A 948 22.42 2.43 3.44
C SER A 948 21.54 1.65 2.47
N LEU A 949 21.89 1.70 1.19
CA LEU A 949 21.16 0.96 0.19
C LEU A 949 21.56 -0.52 0.14
N LEU A 950 20.56 -1.39 0.24
CA LEU A 950 20.69 -2.84 0.07
C LEU A 950 19.96 -3.29 -1.20
N PHE A 951 20.69 -3.96 -2.09
CA PHE A 951 20.11 -4.75 -3.17
C PHE A 951 20.11 -6.22 -2.76
N HIS A 952 18.95 -6.88 -2.80
CA HIS A 952 18.84 -8.27 -2.40
C HIS A 952 17.86 -9.06 -3.25
N HIS A 953 18.06 -10.38 -3.29
CA HIS A 953 17.11 -11.32 -3.87
C HIS A 953 17.29 -12.71 -3.25
N ALA A 954 16.20 -13.43 -3.06
CA ALA A 954 16.21 -14.83 -2.62
C ALA A 954 15.73 -15.78 -3.71
N GLY A 955 16.13 -17.04 -3.63
CA GLY A 955 15.72 -18.12 -4.51
C GLY A 955 15.24 -19.29 -3.68
N ASN A 956 14.02 -19.77 -3.94
CA ASN A 956 13.46 -20.91 -3.23
C ASN A 956 12.80 -21.85 -4.23
N ASN A 957 13.14 -23.14 -4.11
CA ASN A 957 12.52 -24.26 -4.81
C ASN A 957 12.35 -25.40 -3.79
N ILE A 958 11.58 -26.44 -4.10
CA ILE A 958 11.41 -27.55 -3.17
C ILE A 958 12.77 -28.23 -2.97
N GLY A 959 13.26 -28.16 -1.74
CA GLY A 959 14.55 -28.68 -1.33
C GLY A 959 15.78 -27.82 -1.63
N CYS A 960 15.61 -26.55 -2.03
CA CYS A 960 16.72 -25.61 -2.22
C CYS A 960 16.33 -24.18 -1.78
N SER A 961 17.25 -23.48 -1.13
CA SER A 961 17.12 -22.07 -0.74
C SER A 961 18.41 -21.32 -1.04
N SER A 962 18.32 -20.03 -1.36
CA SER A 962 19.48 -19.19 -1.62
C SER A 962 19.15 -17.72 -1.42
N ALA A 963 20.15 -16.92 -1.05
CA ALA A 963 19.98 -15.48 -0.88
C ALA A 963 21.25 -14.72 -1.28
N VAL A 964 21.09 -13.52 -1.83
CA VAL A 964 22.19 -12.58 -2.10
C VAL A 964 21.86 -11.18 -1.61
N TYR A 965 22.80 -10.56 -0.91
CA TYR A 965 22.74 -9.22 -0.36
C TYR A 965 23.95 -8.43 -0.88
N MET A 966 23.73 -7.28 -1.52
CA MET A 966 24.78 -6.39 -2.01
C MET A 966 24.56 -4.97 -1.48
N MET A 967 25.59 -4.38 -0.89
CA MET A 967 25.58 -3.02 -0.34
C MET A 967 26.66 -2.19 -1.03
N PRO A 968 26.34 -1.49 -2.14
CA PRO A 968 27.33 -0.78 -2.95
C PRO A 968 28.10 0.30 -2.20
N GLU A 969 27.43 1.04 -1.30
CA GLU A 969 28.05 2.10 -0.50
C GLU A 969 29.17 1.58 0.42
N TRP A 970 29.04 0.31 0.85
CA TRP A 970 29.98 -0.37 1.73
C TRP A 970 30.93 -1.30 0.98
N ASP A 971 30.77 -1.37 -0.35
CA ASP A 971 31.54 -2.26 -1.22
C ASP A 971 31.60 -3.70 -0.70
N ILE A 972 30.44 -4.25 -0.35
CA ILE A 972 30.32 -5.59 0.21
C ILE A 972 29.11 -6.31 -0.36
N GLY A 973 29.25 -7.60 -0.56
CA GLY A 973 28.14 -8.51 -0.79
C GLY A 973 28.33 -9.85 -0.10
N ILE A 974 27.20 -10.52 0.09
CA ILE A 974 27.05 -11.80 0.76
C ILE A 974 26.14 -12.65 -0.10
N VAL A 975 26.58 -13.86 -0.44
CA VAL A 975 25.77 -14.87 -1.13
C VAL A 975 25.76 -16.14 -0.30
N VAL A 976 24.57 -16.71 -0.12
CA VAL A 976 24.36 -17.92 0.68
C VAL A 976 23.53 -18.91 -0.12
N LEU A 977 24.01 -20.14 -0.22
CA LEU A 977 23.36 -21.26 -0.91
C LEU A 977 23.04 -22.36 0.10
N GLY A 978 21.81 -22.86 0.06
CA GLY A 978 21.30 -23.89 0.94
C GLY A 978 20.59 -24.98 0.16
N ASN A 979 20.57 -26.18 0.73
CA ASN A 979 19.99 -27.36 0.09
C ASN A 979 18.75 -27.88 0.82
N SER A 980 17.93 -26.94 1.31
CA SER A 980 16.63 -27.26 1.89
C SER A 980 15.61 -26.16 1.68
N LEU A 981 14.35 -26.56 1.42
CA LEU A 981 13.19 -25.72 1.68
C LEU A 981 12.76 -26.01 3.12
N ALA A 982 13.49 -25.39 4.04
CA ALA A 982 13.38 -25.64 5.47
C ALA A 982 12.14 -24.93 6.06
N HIS A 983 11.83 -25.18 7.34
CA HIS A 983 10.67 -24.56 8.01
C HIS A 983 10.76 -23.01 8.08
N CYS A 984 11.95 -22.46 7.90
CA CYS A 984 12.19 -21.06 7.59
C CYS A 984 13.45 -20.94 6.73
N ASP A 985 13.62 -19.84 6.01
CA ASP A 985 14.73 -19.63 5.07
C ASP A 985 16.02 -19.27 5.84
N ALA A 986 16.86 -20.27 6.07
CA ALA A 986 18.14 -20.11 6.77
C ALA A 986 19.16 -19.30 5.95
N THR A 987 19.04 -19.27 4.62
CA THR A 987 19.96 -18.52 3.76
C THR A 987 19.75 -17.02 3.91
N ASP A 988 18.48 -16.60 3.94
CA ASP A 988 18.07 -15.23 4.23
C ASP A 988 18.49 -14.80 5.65
N TRP A 989 18.20 -15.61 6.69
CA TRP A 989 18.66 -15.31 8.04
C TRP A 989 20.18 -15.17 8.14
N THR A 990 20.93 -16.01 7.42
CA THR A 990 22.40 -15.92 7.39
C THR A 990 22.87 -14.59 6.79
N CYS A 991 22.27 -14.14 5.69
CA CYS A 991 22.57 -12.84 5.08
C CYS A 991 22.28 -11.67 6.04
N GLN A 992 21.13 -11.70 6.73
CA GLN A 992 20.75 -10.68 7.70
C GLN A 992 21.71 -10.62 8.89
N ILE A 993 22.04 -11.76 9.51
CA ILE A 993 22.96 -11.83 10.65
C ILE A 993 24.33 -11.27 10.27
N LEU A 994 24.88 -11.68 9.12
CA LEU A 994 26.20 -11.23 8.68
C LEU A 994 26.21 -9.74 8.32
N THR A 995 25.12 -9.24 7.73
CA THR A 995 24.95 -7.82 7.42
C THR A 995 24.94 -6.97 8.70
N GLU A 996 24.14 -7.36 9.69
CA GLU A 996 24.03 -6.64 10.97
C GLU A 996 25.37 -6.62 11.72
N LYS A 997 26.09 -7.76 11.71
CA LYS A 997 27.43 -7.87 12.32
C LYS A 997 28.43 -6.92 11.67
N TYR A 998 28.37 -6.76 10.35
CA TYR A 998 29.28 -5.88 9.64
C TYR A 998 29.00 -4.39 9.86
N LEU A 999 27.72 -4.00 9.97
CA LEU A 999 27.32 -2.62 10.20
C LEU A 999 27.63 -2.11 11.64
N ASN A 1000 28.11 -2.99 12.53
CA ASN A 1000 28.70 -2.72 13.85
C ASN A 1000 27.85 -1.79 14.75
N HIS A 1001 26.61 -2.22 15.03
CA HIS A 1001 25.66 -1.51 15.88
C HIS A 1001 25.85 -1.77 17.39
N SER A 1002 25.78 -0.71 18.20
CA SER A 1002 25.84 -0.76 19.66
C SER A 1002 24.66 -1.51 20.31
N SER A 1003 23.55 -1.71 19.58
CA SER A 1003 22.42 -2.56 19.96
C SER A 1003 22.24 -3.64 18.88
N MET A 1004 22.80 -4.82 19.08
CA MET A 1004 22.57 -5.93 18.16
C MET A 1004 21.11 -6.36 18.23
N VAL A 1005 20.48 -6.49 17.06
CA VAL A 1005 19.22 -7.22 16.92
C VAL A 1005 19.39 -8.64 17.49
N GLU A 1006 18.52 -9.04 18.41
CA GLU A 1006 18.45 -10.43 18.87
C GLU A 1006 17.71 -11.28 17.84
N PHE A 1007 18.44 -11.96 16.94
CA PHE A 1007 17.84 -12.79 15.88
C PHE A 1007 17.22 -14.11 16.37
N SER A 1008 17.68 -14.65 17.50
CA SER A 1008 17.29 -15.98 18.01
C SER A 1008 15.77 -16.17 18.18
N PRO A 1009 15.01 -15.21 18.76
CA PRO A 1009 13.55 -15.29 18.85
C PRO A 1009 12.86 -15.32 17.49
N PHE A 1010 13.33 -14.52 16.51
CA PHE A 1010 12.75 -14.46 15.17
C PHE A 1010 12.99 -15.77 14.40
N ILE A 1011 14.20 -16.33 14.47
CA ILE A 1011 14.55 -17.64 13.89
C ILE A 1011 13.67 -18.74 14.48
N THR A 1012 13.53 -18.77 15.80
CA THR A 1012 12.77 -19.81 16.50
C THR A 1012 11.27 -19.71 16.17
N SER A 1013 10.73 -18.50 16.18
CA SER A 1013 9.31 -18.25 15.92
C SER A 1013 8.96 -18.52 14.45
N SER A 1014 9.81 -18.11 13.50
CA SER A 1014 9.59 -18.38 12.08
C SER A 1014 9.60 -19.89 11.79
N ALA A 1015 10.58 -20.62 12.31
CA ALA A 1015 10.64 -22.08 12.17
C ALA A 1015 9.45 -22.80 12.85
N LEU A 1016 8.98 -22.32 14.01
CA LEU A 1016 7.78 -22.86 14.66
C LEU A 1016 6.52 -22.60 13.83
N ARG A 1017 6.41 -21.40 13.24
CA ARG A 1017 5.29 -21.02 12.36
C ARG A 1017 5.32 -21.82 11.06
N GLY A 1018 6.50 -22.10 10.49
CA GLY A 1018 6.65 -23.00 9.35
C GLY A 1018 6.20 -24.43 9.67
N ARG A 1019 6.67 -25.01 10.79
CA ARG A 1019 6.32 -26.36 11.23
C ARG A 1019 4.82 -26.57 11.44
N SER A 1020 4.13 -25.58 12.01
CA SER A 1020 2.70 -25.65 12.30
C SER A 1020 1.80 -25.20 11.14
N ALA A 1021 2.36 -25.02 9.93
CA ALA A 1021 1.59 -24.47 8.80
C ALA A 1021 0.40 -25.35 8.39
N MET A 1022 0.59 -26.67 8.30
CA MET A 1022 -0.52 -27.57 7.96
C MET A 1022 -1.52 -27.79 9.10
N GLU A 1023 -1.11 -27.62 10.36
CA GLU A 1023 -2.05 -27.61 11.48
C GLU A 1023 -2.99 -26.40 11.37
N ARG A 1024 -2.46 -25.22 11.02
CA ARG A 1024 -3.29 -24.04 10.77
C ARG A 1024 -4.24 -24.23 9.58
N VAL A 1025 -3.77 -24.86 8.51
CA VAL A 1025 -4.62 -25.22 7.36
C VAL A 1025 -5.76 -26.14 7.80
N ARG A 1026 -5.43 -27.22 8.52
CA ARG A 1026 -6.41 -28.17 9.06
C ARG A 1026 -7.43 -27.47 9.95
N ASP A 1027 -6.97 -26.64 10.88
CA ASP A 1027 -7.85 -25.96 11.84
C ASP A 1027 -8.74 -24.92 11.14
N ALA A 1028 -8.22 -24.20 10.14
CA ALA A 1028 -9.01 -23.28 9.32
C ALA A 1028 -10.08 -24.02 8.51
N LEU A 1029 -9.74 -25.14 7.88
CA LEU A 1029 -10.71 -25.99 7.19
C LEU A 1029 -11.73 -26.56 8.18
N ALA A 1030 -11.32 -27.04 9.36
CA ALA A 1030 -12.26 -27.56 10.36
C ALA A 1030 -13.27 -26.49 10.82
N LYS A 1031 -12.82 -25.25 11.04
CA LYS A 1031 -13.68 -24.13 11.45
C LYS A 1031 -14.71 -23.73 10.40
N GLY A 1032 -14.35 -23.77 9.11
CA GLY A 1032 -15.25 -23.40 8.02
C GLY A 1032 -16.26 -24.48 7.60
N ARG A 1033 -16.20 -25.67 8.21
CA ARG A 1033 -17.03 -26.81 7.80
C ARG A 1033 -18.45 -26.71 8.36
N GLU A 1034 -19.46 -26.67 7.48
CA GLU A 1034 -20.86 -26.78 7.87
C GLU A 1034 -21.32 -28.26 7.96
N PRO A 1035 -22.06 -28.68 9.01
CA PRO A 1035 -22.65 -30.02 9.07
C PRO A 1035 -23.64 -30.19 7.91
N SER A 1036 -23.30 -31.04 6.94
CA SER A 1036 -24.17 -31.31 5.80
C SER A 1036 -24.08 -32.77 5.36
N VAL A 1037 -25.20 -33.30 4.88
CA VAL A 1037 -25.28 -34.66 4.32
C VAL A 1037 -24.61 -34.67 2.95
N LEU A 1038 -23.84 -35.72 2.69
CA LEU A 1038 -23.17 -35.93 1.40
C LEU A 1038 -24.20 -35.79 0.25
N PRO A 1039 -23.90 -35.01 -0.81
CA PRO A 1039 -24.76 -34.94 -1.98
C PRO A 1039 -24.82 -36.33 -2.65
N GLY A 1040 -26.04 -36.86 -2.82
CA GLY A 1040 -26.39 -38.21 -3.28
C GLY A 1040 -25.35 -38.96 -4.13
N ASP A 1041 -25.58 -39.06 -5.45
CA ASP A 1041 -24.70 -39.82 -6.35
C ASP A 1041 -23.46 -38.99 -6.75
N LEU A 1042 -22.28 -39.43 -6.30
CA LEU A 1042 -21.00 -38.78 -6.59
C LEU A 1042 -20.62 -38.84 -8.09
N SER A 1043 -21.21 -39.73 -8.87
CA SER A 1043 -20.92 -39.87 -10.32
C SER A 1043 -21.15 -38.56 -11.09
N VAL A 1044 -22.04 -37.69 -10.60
CA VAL A 1044 -22.40 -36.41 -11.23
C VAL A 1044 -21.21 -35.44 -11.30
N TYR A 1045 -20.26 -35.54 -10.36
CA TYR A 1045 -19.06 -34.69 -10.29
C TYR A 1045 -17.95 -35.14 -11.24
N THR A 1046 -18.06 -36.32 -11.86
CA THR A 1046 -17.00 -36.88 -12.71
C THR A 1046 -16.91 -36.18 -14.06
N GLY A 1047 -15.69 -36.08 -14.61
CA GLY A 1047 -15.42 -35.51 -15.94
C GLY A 1047 -14.03 -34.89 -16.07
N PHE A 1048 -13.79 -34.29 -17.22
CA PHE A 1048 -12.59 -33.50 -17.51
C PHE A 1048 -12.94 -32.01 -17.43
N PHE A 1049 -12.21 -31.28 -16.58
CA PHE A 1049 -12.40 -29.86 -16.34
C PHE A 1049 -11.19 -29.11 -16.87
N TRP A 1050 -11.38 -28.35 -17.95
CA TRP A 1050 -10.30 -27.67 -18.66
C TRP A 1050 -10.20 -26.21 -18.25
N HIS A 1051 -8.97 -25.77 -18.03
CA HIS A 1051 -8.65 -24.35 -17.97
C HIS A 1051 -8.98 -23.69 -19.32
N GLU A 1052 -9.28 -22.39 -19.32
CA GLU A 1052 -9.60 -21.63 -20.53
C GLU A 1052 -8.52 -21.75 -21.63
N SER A 1053 -7.24 -21.89 -21.25
CA SER A 1053 -6.14 -22.09 -22.21
C SER A 1053 -6.15 -23.44 -22.94
N HIS A 1054 -6.94 -24.41 -22.46
CA HIS A 1054 -6.87 -25.82 -22.87
C HIS A 1054 -5.48 -26.48 -22.71
N GLN A 1055 -4.58 -25.89 -21.90
CA GLN A 1055 -3.25 -26.47 -21.63
C GLN A 1055 -3.18 -27.28 -20.34
N PHE A 1056 -4.11 -27.01 -19.43
CA PHE A 1056 -4.20 -27.67 -18.13
C PHE A 1056 -5.62 -28.19 -17.91
N TYR A 1057 -5.74 -29.41 -17.42
CA TYR A 1057 -7.02 -29.96 -17.02
C TYR A 1057 -6.95 -30.71 -15.69
N ILE A 1058 -8.12 -30.80 -15.06
CA ILE A 1058 -8.37 -31.57 -13.85
C ILE A 1058 -9.32 -32.70 -14.24
N GLN A 1059 -8.90 -33.94 -14.02
CA GLN A 1059 -9.74 -35.11 -14.22
C GLN A 1059 -10.34 -35.52 -12.88
N VAL A 1060 -11.66 -35.68 -12.82
CA VAL A 1060 -12.38 -36.18 -11.65
C VAL A 1060 -13.09 -37.48 -11.98
N SER A 1061 -12.86 -38.51 -11.17
CA SER A 1061 -13.45 -39.85 -11.33
C SER A 1061 -13.86 -40.45 -9.98
N VAL A 1062 -14.77 -41.42 -9.97
CA VAL A 1062 -15.05 -42.22 -8.77
C VAL A 1062 -13.99 -43.32 -8.64
N GLY A 1063 -13.29 -43.37 -7.50
CA GLY A 1063 -12.30 -44.39 -7.19
C GLY A 1063 -12.94 -45.72 -6.74
N GLU A 1064 -12.11 -46.76 -6.59
CA GLU A 1064 -12.56 -48.11 -6.20
C GLU A 1064 -13.30 -48.16 -4.85
N ASN A 1065 -12.96 -47.25 -3.94
CA ASN A 1065 -13.57 -47.14 -2.61
C ASN A 1065 -14.88 -46.31 -2.61
N GLY A 1066 -15.33 -45.81 -3.77
CA GLY A 1066 -16.50 -44.95 -3.91
C GLY A 1066 -16.25 -43.45 -3.67
N ASP A 1067 -15.04 -43.06 -3.27
CA ASP A 1067 -14.64 -41.66 -3.10
C ASP A 1067 -14.35 -40.96 -4.44
N LEU A 1068 -14.48 -39.63 -4.49
CA LEU A 1068 -14.02 -38.84 -5.64
C LEU A 1068 -12.50 -38.72 -5.64
N ILE A 1069 -11.91 -38.95 -6.81
CA ILE A 1069 -10.48 -38.82 -7.07
C ILE A 1069 -10.28 -37.71 -8.10
N MET A 1070 -9.34 -36.82 -7.80
CA MET A 1070 -8.87 -35.74 -8.66
C MET A 1070 -7.45 -36.07 -9.15
N LEU A 1071 -7.21 -35.92 -10.45
CA LEU A 1071 -5.89 -36.02 -11.08
C LEU A 1071 -5.57 -34.70 -11.77
N LEU A 1072 -4.44 -34.08 -11.46
CA LEU A 1072 -3.96 -32.93 -12.23
C LEU A 1072 -3.24 -33.44 -13.48
N GLN A 1073 -3.62 -32.95 -14.66
CA GLN A 1073 -3.09 -33.40 -15.96
C GLN A 1073 -3.19 -34.92 -16.20
N GLY A 1074 -4.12 -35.60 -15.50
CA GLY A 1074 -4.32 -37.05 -15.61
C GLY A 1074 -3.16 -37.88 -15.07
N ARG A 1075 -2.27 -37.30 -14.25
CA ARG A 1075 -1.07 -37.98 -13.76
C ARG A 1075 -1.29 -38.63 -12.39
N ASP A 1076 -0.79 -39.86 -12.22
CA ASP A 1076 -0.94 -40.62 -10.97
C ASP A 1076 -0.13 -40.03 -9.80
N ASP A 1077 1.00 -39.37 -10.07
CA ASP A 1077 1.79 -38.64 -9.07
C ASP A 1077 1.11 -37.35 -8.57
N GLU A 1078 0.09 -36.89 -9.32
CA GLU A 1078 -0.78 -35.76 -8.98
C GLU A 1078 -2.21 -36.19 -8.66
N LYS A 1079 -2.34 -37.37 -8.04
CA LYS A 1079 -3.61 -37.92 -7.60
C LYS A 1079 -3.98 -37.44 -6.21
N TYR A 1080 -5.23 -37.03 -6.02
CA TYR A 1080 -5.75 -36.58 -4.73
C TYR A 1080 -7.15 -37.13 -4.48
N THR A 1081 -7.45 -37.48 -3.22
CA THR A 1081 -8.81 -37.85 -2.82
C THR A 1081 -9.58 -36.60 -2.42
N LEU A 1082 -10.71 -36.37 -3.09
CA LEU A 1082 -11.63 -35.27 -2.78
C LEU A 1082 -12.60 -35.71 -1.69
N ARG A 1083 -12.52 -35.03 -0.54
CA ARG A 1083 -13.42 -35.25 0.59
C ARG A 1083 -14.47 -34.17 0.65
N TYR A 1084 -15.72 -34.58 0.85
CA TYR A 1084 -16.83 -33.64 0.94
C TYR A 1084 -16.64 -32.68 2.12
N TYR A 1085 -16.75 -31.38 1.84
CA TYR A 1085 -16.54 -30.31 2.81
C TYR A 1085 -17.87 -29.74 3.27
N HIS A 1086 -18.57 -29.00 2.40
CA HIS A 1086 -19.98 -28.62 2.53
C HIS A 1086 -20.52 -28.11 1.18
N ARG A 1087 -21.84 -28.21 0.97
CA ARG A 1087 -22.54 -27.77 -0.24
C ARG A 1087 -21.97 -28.40 -1.52
N ASN A 1088 -21.28 -27.60 -2.35
CA ASN A 1088 -20.64 -28.03 -3.59
C ASN A 1088 -19.11 -27.99 -3.50
N ILE A 1089 -18.57 -27.94 -2.28
CA ILE A 1089 -17.15 -27.78 -2.01
C ILE A 1089 -16.58 -29.11 -1.54
N PHE A 1090 -15.44 -29.47 -2.13
CA PHE A 1090 -14.62 -30.61 -1.74
C PHE A 1090 -13.23 -30.13 -1.36
N VAL A 1091 -12.59 -30.85 -0.45
CA VAL A 1091 -11.22 -30.57 -0.02
C VAL A 1091 -10.29 -31.74 -0.32
N PHE A 1092 -9.05 -31.42 -0.69
CA PHE A 1092 -8.00 -32.40 -0.97
C PHE A 1092 -6.75 -32.20 -0.10
N ASN A 1093 -6.90 -31.52 1.04
CA ASN A 1093 -5.78 -31.25 1.94
C ASN A 1093 -5.14 -32.55 2.46
N GLU A 1094 -3.85 -32.52 2.76
CA GLU A 1094 -3.13 -33.67 3.31
C GLU A 1094 -2.61 -33.36 4.73
N THR A 1095 -2.04 -34.35 5.41
CA THR A 1095 -1.28 -34.08 6.65
C THR A 1095 0.05 -33.42 6.32
N PHE A 1096 0.71 -32.82 7.32
CA PHE A 1096 2.04 -32.22 7.10
C PHE A 1096 3.03 -33.22 6.49
N ASP A 1097 3.13 -34.41 7.09
CA ASP A 1097 4.08 -35.42 6.62
C ASP A 1097 3.71 -35.94 5.23
N GLN A 1098 2.43 -36.00 4.85
CA GLN A 1098 2.03 -36.35 3.49
C GLN A 1098 2.46 -35.31 2.45
N VAL A 1099 2.31 -34.01 2.76
CA VAL A 1099 2.79 -32.92 1.88
C VAL A 1099 4.32 -33.02 1.70
N ILE A 1100 5.04 -33.34 2.77
CA ILE A 1100 6.49 -33.58 2.72
C ILE A 1100 6.82 -34.85 1.92
N GLU A 1101 6.11 -35.96 2.13
CA GLU A 1101 6.28 -37.21 1.35
C GLU A 1101 6.01 -37.03 -0.14
N ARG A 1102 5.17 -36.08 -0.51
CA ARG A 1102 4.90 -35.73 -1.89
C ARG A 1102 5.84 -34.67 -2.45
N GLY A 1103 6.71 -34.11 -1.63
CA GLY A 1103 7.65 -33.05 -1.99
C GLY A 1103 6.92 -31.83 -2.51
N GLN A 1104 5.99 -31.27 -1.73
CA GLN A 1104 5.15 -30.14 -2.11
C GLN A 1104 5.37 -28.90 -1.24
N TRP A 1105 4.94 -27.75 -1.77
CA TRP A 1105 4.82 -26.53 -0.98
C TRP A 1105 3.61 -26.60 -0.06
N CYS A 1106 3.78 -26.17 1.19
CA CYS A 1106 2.63 -25.89 2.04
C CYS A 1106 1.88 -24.65 1.50
N ARG A 1107 0.58 -24.79 1.22
CA ARG A 1107 -0.29 -23.72 0.73
C ARG A 1107 -1.31 -23.27 1.78
N PRO A 1108 -1.91 -22.07 1.66
CA PRO A 1108 -2.99 -21.64 2.54
C PRO A 1108 -4.24 -22.51 2.40
N TYR A 1109 -5.16 -22.45 3.38
CA TYR A 1109 -6.31 -23.36 3.45
C TYR A 1109 -7.23 -23.31 2.22
N TRP A 1110 -7.43 -22.13 1.64
CA TRP A 1110 -8.29 -21.92 0.47
C TRP A 1110 -7.76 -22.63 -0.78
N PHE A 1111 -6.46 -22.91 -0.84
CA PHE A 1111 -5.86 -23.62 -1.98
C PHE A 1111 -6.38 -25.05 -2.07
N TYR A 1112 -6.71 -25.66 -0.94
CA TYR A 1112 -7.15 -27.05 -0.87
C TYR A 1112 -8.66 -27.21 -1.10
N GLN A 1113 -9.38 -26.16 -1.50
CA GLN A 1113 -10.82 -26.18 -1.75
C GLN A 1113 -11.10 -26.19 -3.26
N ILE A 1114 -11.96 -27.12 -3.69
CA ILE A 1114 -12.51 -27.23 -5.04
C ILE A 1114 -14.00 -26.95 -4.97
N HIS A 1115 -14.46 -25.96 -5.74
CA HIS A 1115 -15.84 -25.52 -5.74
C HIS A 1115 -16.50 -25.95 -7.05
N PHE A 1116 -17.39 -26.94 -7.03
CA PHE A 1116 -18.10 -27.33 -8.25
C PHE A 1116 -19.21 -26.33 -8.59
N VAL A 1117 -19.27 -25.96 -9.86
CA VAL A 1117 -20.27 -25.02 -10.42
C VAL A 1117 -21.39 -25.82 -11.07
N TRP A 1118 -22.63 -25.45 -10.73
CA TRP A 1118 -23.84 -26.15 -11.15
C TRP A 1118 -24.70 -25.29 -12.06
N ASN A 1119 -25.34 -25.94 -13.03
CA ASN A 1119 -26.48 -25.41 -13.76
C ASN A 1119 -27.60 -26.46 -13.69
N ASP A 1120 -28.75 -26.08 -13.13
CA ASP A 1120 -29.84 -26.98 -12.74
C ASP A 1120 -29.38 -28.18 -11.88
N ARG A 1121 -29.26 -29.37 -12.52
CA ARG A 1121 -28.85 -30.65 -11.90
C ARG A 1121 -27.56 -31.23 -12.50
N LYS A 1122 -26.78 -30.41 -13.23
CA LYS A 1122 -25.52 -30.84 -13.84
C LYS A 1122 -24.37 -29.95 -13.38
N VAL A 1123 -23.26 -30.59 -13.07
CA VAL A 1123 -21.98 -29.90 -12.88
C VAL A 1123 -21.49 -29.43 -14.25
N ILE A 1124 -21.28 -28.12 -14.41
CA ILE A 1124 -20.80 -27.50 -15.66
C ILE A 1124 -19.34 -27.07 -15.59
N GLY A 1125 -18.76 -27.04 -14.39
CA GLY A 1125 -17.38 -26.63 -14.17
C GLY A 1125 -16.97 -26.74 -12.71
N LEU A 1126 -15.76 -26.30 -12.41
CA LEU A 1126 -15.27 -26.10 -11.05
C LEU A 1126 -14.42 -24.82 -10.97
N MET A 1127 -14.37 -24.23 -9.79
CA MET A 1127 -13.49 -23.11 -9.45
C MET A 1127 -12.42 -23.60 -8.48
N TRP A 1128 -11.17 -23.22 -8.73
CA TRP A 1128 -10.04 -23.54 -7.87
C TRP A 1128 -9.18 -22.32 -7.60
N ARG A 1129 -9.03 -21.94 -6.33
CA ARG A 1129 -8.16 -20.82 -5.94
C ARG A 1129 -6.69 -21.27 -5.90
N ILE A 1130 -6.03 -21.13 -7.05
CA ILE A 1130 -4.63 -21.54 -7.24
C ILE A 1130 -3.60 -20.55 -6.68
N ASP A 1131 -3.98 -19.29 -6.47
CA ASP A 1131 -3.13 -18.27 -5.84
C ASP A 1131 -3.96 -17.24 -5.04
N ASP A 1132 -3.25 -16.45 -4.23
CA ASP A 1132 -3.83 -15.47 -3.32
C ASP A 1132 -4.43 -14.27 -4.05
N THR A 1133 -3.91 -13.94 -5.24
CA THR A 1133 -4.37 -12.83 -6.09
C THR A 1133 -5.68 -13.13 -6.83
N LEU A 1134 -6.09 -14.40 -6.91
CA LEU A 1134 -7.34 -14.85 -7.51
C LEU A 1134 -8.41 -15.09 -6.43
N GLU A 1135 -9.00 -14.03 -5.87
CA GLU A 1135 -9.98 -14.17 -4.77
C GLU A 1135 -11.17 -15.07 -5.13
N GLU A 1136 -11.68 -14.97 -6.36
CA GLU A 1136 -12.79 -15.80 -6.86
C GLU A 1136 -12.36 -17.20 -7.32
N GLY A 1137 -11.05 -17.42 -7.48
CA GLY A 1137 -10.47 -18.64 -8.03
C GLY A 1137 -10.45 -18.68 -9.57
N CYS A 1138 -9.74 -19.68 -10.10
CA CYS A 1138 -9.61 -19.94 -11.52
C CYS A 1138 -10.72 -20.91 -11.98
N ALA A 1139 -11.36 -20.61 -13.11
CA ALA A 1139 -12.46 -21.41 -13.65
C ALA A 1139 -11.95 -22.55 -14.54
N PHE A 1140 -12.52 -23.73 -14.35
CA PHE A 1140 -12.28 -24.92 -15.17
C PHE A 1140 -13.62 -25.45 -15.70
N MET A 1141 -13.80 -25.41 -17.01
CA MET A 1141 -15.07 -25.78 -17.65
C MET A 1141 -15.10 -27.28 -17.93
N LYS A 1142 -16.24 -27.91 -17.63
CA LYS A 1142 -16.43 -29.34 -17.89
C LYS A 1142 -16.56 -29.55 -19.40
N HIS A 1143 -15.71 -30.40 -19.95
CA HIS A 1143 -15.76 -30.79 -21.36
C HIS A 1143 -16.48 -32.15 -21.47
N GLY A 1144 -17.69 -32.14 -22.02
CA GLY A 1144 -18.54 -33.33 -22.15
C GLY A 1144 -20.00 -32.99 -22.40
#